data_AF-M5XRP7-F1
#
_entry.id   AF-M5XRP7-F1
#
_cell.length_a   1.000
_cell.length_b   1.000
_cell.length_c   1.000
_cell.angle_alpha   90.00
_cell.angle_beta   90.00
_cell.angle_gamma   90.00
#
_symmetry.space_group_name_H-M   'P 1'
#
loop_
_entity.id
_entity.type
_entity.pdbx_description
1 polymer ?
#
loop_
_entity_poly.entity_id
_entity_poly.type
_entity_poly.pdbx_seq_one_letter_code
_entity_poly.pdbx_strand_id
1 'polypeptide(L)'
;MGINGYKSDEECSVIGDKGEIGFIDFEDDKSVRSYNPCEEGPIVISVPFPYVGGKQGEKPQSVCVGETAVDKITIKNTTHDPVELCGVKIYASSPEDSFKLSLMKPPTADSDVETIQAFLESTSLEDRMLQPGDTLTIWLSCKPKEIGQHKAFVHFDLETEQIERVVILLAEDKISQSMASTKPYTRATRKKPLLVDGFHVGVRPSGVTDRRPYKNRLPRYDIPKDIRELLESKQIPYVVTEGLTRGNYADYFKTLLIMEEIQIEESMRSHDMVGVTLRKRGHQFLSLEVPGLAERRPSLVQGDYVLAKLSEYADDTVPPYQGYIYRVEADDVYLKFPPEFHACHRDGNLYSVQFTFNRITMRRLYQAVDAAEKLEIMFLFPSESYQRRMIRGTRLVPISCTPNKEQMCSVEMILGCKGGPPYVIYGPPGTGKTMTLVEAILQLYATRKNTRILVCAPSNSAADHILEKLLNAKAGTAVRENEIFRLNASSRPYEDVNPNHIDFCFFDDDTFKCPELRVFVRYRIIISTYMSASLLHAEGVPRGHFSHIILDEAGQASEPETMIPISNLYHRNTVVVLAGDPKQLGPIINSSQAESFGLGRSYLERMFECEFYSNGDKSYVTKLVRNYRCHPEILYLPNMLFYGQELIACKDDSVPFIARVDLLPNKDFPVLFFGIEGCDEREGSNPSWFNRTEASKVVEVTKQLTAKRNLSEEDIGIIAPYRQQVLKLKKAFENLEMPNIKVGSVEQFQGQERQVIIISTVRSTIKHDEFDRRYCLGFLSNPKRFNVAITRAKALLIVIGNPHIISKDPNWNRLLWRCADNSSYLGCNPPERQELDYEDPQEDLLNNEGNTWCSGDDGWARDSWQREVPQPVMEGSWQTEAPQPVVDDEAEWSDGWK
;
A
#
# COMPACT_ATOMS: atom_id res chain seq x y z
N MET A 1 61.54 6.11 37.52
CA MET A 1 60.84 4.82 37.72
C MET A 1 59.40 5.06 37.35
N GLY A 2 59.05 4.76 36.10
CA GLY A 2 57.78 5.12 35.48
C GLY A 2 56.74 4.01 35.58
N ILE A 3 55.59 4.41 36.10
CA ILE A 3 54.20 4.02 35.88
C ILE A 3 53.93 2.97 34.78
N ASN A 4 53.33 1.84 35.18
CA ASN A 4 52.62 0.88 34.33
C ASN A 4 51.32 1.51 33.81
N GLY A 5 51.22 1.71 32.50
CA GLY A 5 49.97 1.99 31.79
C GLY A 5 49.45 0.72 31.13
N TYR A 6 48.23 0.32 31.47
CA TYR A 6 47.44 -0.64 30.69
C TYR A 6 47.18 -0.06 29.30
N LYS A 7 47.62 -0.76 28.25
CA LYS A 7 47.22 -0.46 26.86
C LYS A 7 45.83 -1.05 26.60
N SER A 8 44.93 -0.26 26.05
CA SER A 8 43.58 -0.63 25.63
C SER A 8 43.57 -1.40 24.30
N ASP A 9 42.54 -2.20 24.09
CA ASP A 9 42.29 -3.12 22.95
C ASP A 9 42.08 -2.44 21.56
N GLU A 10 42.59 -1.24 21.32
CA GLU A 10 42.21 -0.42 20.15
C GLU A 10 43.28 -0.24 19.05
N GLU A 11 44.41 -0.94 19.07
CA GLU A 11 45.44 -0.80 18.03
C GLU A 11 45.84 -2.13 17.38
N CYS A 12 44.93 -2.74 16.60
CA CYS A 12 45.28 -3.82 15.67
C CYS A 12 44.39 -3.78 14.43
N SER A 13 44.64 -2.83 13.51
CA SER A 13 44.44 -2.87 12.05
C SER A 13 44.53 -1.43 11.52
N VAL A 14 45.71 -1.00 11.06
CA VAL A 14 45.84 0.31 10.41
C VAL A 14 45.28 0.17 8.99
N ILE A 15 44.06 0.67 8.80
CA ILE A 15 43.37 0.76 7.51
C ILE A 15 44.08 1.84 6.68
N GLY A 16 44.66 1.47 5.54
CA GLY A 16 45.08 2.42 4.49
C GLY A 16 43.86 3.11 3.84
N ASP A 17 44.08 4.07 2.93
CA ASP A 17 43.01 4.86 2.30
C ASP A 17 41.77 4.00 1.93
N LYS A 18 40.65 4.29 2.61
CA LYS A 18 39.44 3.46 2.68
C LYS A 18 38.75 3.38 1.31
N GLY A 19 38.52 2.17 0.81
CA GLY A 19 37.52 1.92 -0.22
C GLY A 19 36.12 1.76 0.39
N GLU A 20 35.10 2.34 -0.23
CA GLU A 20 33.70 2.12 0.17
C GLU A 20 33.18 0.79 -0.41
N ILE A 21 32.47 0.00 0.40
CA ILE A 21 31.74 -1.17 -0.08
C ILE A 21 30.43 -0.69 -0.71
N GLY A 22 30.40 -0.63 -2.04
CA GLY A 22 29.18 -0.36 -2.80
C GLY A 22 28.10 -1.44 -2.64
N PHE A 23 26.88 -1.11 -3.06
CA PHE A 23 25.80 -2.10 -3.14
C PHE A 23 26.15 -3.17 -4.20
N ILE A 24 26.08 -4.45 -3.80
CA ILE A 24 26.31 -5.59 -4.69
C ILE A 24 24.98 -6.32 -4.88
N ASP A 25 24.56 -6.51 -6.13
CA ASP A 25 23.40 -7.34 -6.49
C ASP A 25 23.81 -8.81 -6.65
N PHE A 26 23.43 -9.61 -5.66
CA PHE A 26 23.81 -11.02 -5.57
C PHE A 26 23.14 -11.91 -6.60
N GLU A 27 22.12 -11.43 -7.32
CA GLU A 27 21.51 -12.20 -8.41
C GLU A 27 22.29 -12.15 -9.72
N ASP A 28 23.02 -11.07 -9.97
CA ASP A 28 23.65 -10.87 -11.29
C ASP A 28 25.16 -10.68 -11.23
N ASP A 29 25.75 -10.45 -10.05
CA ASP A 29 27.19 -10.32 -9.93
C ASP A 29 27.90 -11.67 -10.11
N LYS A 30 28.39 -11.90 -11.34
CA LYS A 30 29.18 -13.08 -11.70
C LYS A 30 30.44 -13.24 -10.86
N SER A 31 31.01 -12.17 -10.30
CA SER A 31 32.19 -12.24 -9.43
C SER A 31 31.88 -12.93 -8.09
N VAL A 32 30.63 -12.83 -7.62
CA VAL A 32 30.15 -13.46 -6.38
C VAL A 32 29.63 -14.88 -6.65
N ARG A 33 29.10 -15.13 -7.86
CA ARG A 33 28.47 -16.42 -8.23
C ARG A 33 29.42 -17.41 -8.89
N SER A 34 30.41 -16.95 -9.66
CA SER A 34 31.24 -17.80 -10.52
C SER A 34 32.62 -18.02 -9.94
N TYR A 35 32.73 -18.95 -8.98
CA TYR A 35 34.02 -19.54 -8.62
C TYR A 35 34.42 -20.57 -9.69
N ASN A 36 35.34 -20.20 -10.59
CA ASN A 36 35.99 -21.14 -11.50
C ASN A 36 37.47 -21.32 -11.10
N PRO A 37 37.83 -22.38 -10.35
CA PRO A 37 39.20 -22.61 -9.93
C PRO A 37 40.17 -22.87 -11.10
N CYS A 38 39.67 -23.05 -12.33
CA CYS A 38 40.49 -23.20 -13.54
C CYS A 38 40.88 -21.85 -14.19
N GLU A 39 40.28 -20.74 -13.76
CA GLU A 39 40.55 -19.39 -14.28
C GLU A 39 41.36 -18.52 -13.30
N GLU A 40 41.59 -19.00 -12.08
CA GLU A 40 42.31 -18.26 -11.03
C GLU A 40 43.83 -18.50 -11.09
N GLY A 41 44.53 -17.73 -11.92
CA GLY A 41 45.97 -17.45 -11.80
C GLY A 41 46.89 -18.63 -11.36
N PRO A 42 47.97 -18.34 -10.61
CA PRO A 42 48.90 -19.36 -10.12
C PRO A 42 48.47 -20.03 -8.79
N ILE A 43 47.54 -19.42 -8.06
CA ILE A 43 47.09 -19.89 -6.74
C ILE A 43 45.56 -20.03 -6.67
N VAL A 44 45.10 -21.11 -6.02
CA VAL A 44 43.66 -21.37 -5.80
C VAL A 44 43.30 -20.97 -4.37
N ILE A 45 42.32 -20.06 -4.23
CA ILE A 45 41.85 -19.56 -2.93
C ILE A 45 40.40 -20.02 -2.69
N SER A 46 40.15 -20.77 -1.61
CA SER A 46 38.79 -21.21 -1.26
C SER A 46 37.87 -20.06 -0.90
N VAL A 47 36.57 -20.21 -1.18
CA VAL A 47 35.52 -19.27 -0.79
C VAL A 47 35.13 -19.50 0.69
N PRO A 48 35.40 -18.55 1.61
CA PRO A 48 34.89 -18.64 2.98
C PRO A 48 33.38 -18.37 3.01
N PHE A 49 32.67 -19.04 3.92
CA PHE A 49 31.22 -18.97 4.12
C PHE A 49 30.40 -19.20 2.83
N PRO A 50 30.55 -20.37 2.18
CA PRO A 50 29.84 -20.66 0.94
C PRO A 50 28.33 -20.68 1.12
N TYR A 51 27.60 -20.23 0.10
CA TYR A 51 26.14 -20.21 0.09
C TYR A 51 25.53 -21.61 0.27
N VAL A 52 24.38 -21.68 0.93
CA VAL A 52 23.68 -22.94 1.22
C VAL A 52 22.85 -23.38 -0.01
N GLY A 53 23.03 -24.61 -0.55
CA GLY A 53 22.13 -25.13 -1.61
C GLY A 53 22.65 -26.12 -2.67
N GLY A 54 23.95 -26.45 -2.76
CA GLY A 54 24.46 -27.59 -3.55
C GLY A 54 24.53 -27.45 -5.09
N LYS A 55 23.96 -26.38 -5.68
CA LYS A 55 24.42 -25.72 -6.92
C LYS A 55 24.55 -24.23 -6.54
N GLN A 56 25.57 -23.51 -7.05
CA GLN A 56 25.89 -22.08 -6.77
C GLN A 56 24.76 -21.39 -5.96
N GLY A 57 24.93 -21.41 -4.63
CA GLY A 57 23.83 -21.37 -3.66
C GLY A 57 23.09 -20.04 -3.61
N GLU A 58 21.78 -20.10 -3.33
CA GLU A 58 20.87 -18.95 -3.42
C GLU A 58 20.79 -18.11 -2.13
N LYS A 59 21.36 -18.55 -1.00
CA LYS A 59 21.34 -17.79 0.27
C LYS A 59 22.67 -17.78 1.04
N PRO A 60 23.09 -16.63 1.62
CA PRO A 60 24.23 -16.56 2.54
C PRO A 60 24.04 -17.46 3.77
N GLN A 61 25.14 -17.88 4.38
CA GLN A 61 25.07 -18.55 5.67
C GLN A 61 24.58 -17.58 6.76
N SER A 62 23.81 -18.08 7.73
CA SER A 62 23.32 -17.27 8.84
C SER A 62 24.01 -17.59 10.16
N VAL A 63 24.13 -16.57 11.02
CA VAL A 63 24.72 -16.63 12.35
C VAL A 63 23.88 -15.78 13.32
N CYS A 64 23.75 -16.21 14.58
CA CYS A 64 23.03 -15.39 15.56
C CYS A 64 23.85 -14.17 15.99
N VAL A 65 23.20 -13.02 16.16
CA VAL A 65 23.83 -11.84 16.76
C VAL A 65 24.45 -12.20 18.12
N GLY A 66 25.72 -11.84 18.31
CA GLY A 66 26.52 -12.15 19.49
C GLY A 66 27.30 -13.47 19.43
N GLU A 67 26.93 -14.41 18.55
CA GLU A 67 27.71 -15.62 18.27
C GLU A 67 28.87 -15.33 17.31
N THR A 68 29.91 -16.16 17.33
CA THR A 68 31.06 -15.99 16.42
C THR A 68 31.03 -17.08 15.36
N ALA A 69 30.80 -16.68 14.10
CA ALA A 69 30.95 -17.56 12.94
C ALA A 69 32.43 -17.65 12.56
N VAL A 70 32.90 -18.83 12.19
CA VAL A 70 34.30 -19.08 11.86
C VAL A 70 34.36 -20.00 10.64
N ASP A 71 35.10 -19.60 9.62
CA ASP A 71 35.41 -20.46 8.47
C ASP A 71 36.89 -20.34 8.06
N LYS A 72 37.38 -21.34 7.33
CA LYS A 72 38.76 -21.41 6.87
C LYS A 72 38.88 -20.96 5.41
N ILE A 73 39.92 -20.21 5.13
CA ILE A 73 40.39 -19.84 3.79
C ILE A 73 41.65 -20.65 3.52
N THR A 74 41.63 -21.51 2.50
CA THR A 74 42.80 -22.25 2.03
C THR A 74 43.35 -21.61 0.78
N ILE A 75 44.64 -21.26 0.81
CA ILE A 75 45.40 -20.72 -0.31
C ILE A 75 46.37 -21.83 -0.75
N LYS A 76 46.21 -22.34 -1.98
CA LYS A 76 47.03 -23.44 -2.50
C LYS A 76 47.82 -22.98 -3.73
N ASN A 77 49.14 -23.19 -3.72
CA ASN A 77 49.96 -23.00 -4.91
C ASN A 77 49.80 -24.21 -5.86
N THR A 78 49.22 -23.96 -7.04
CA THR A 78 48.99 -24.97 -8.08
C THR A 78 50.02 -24.94 -9.20
N THR A 79 50.97 -24.00 -9.17
CA THR A 79 52.05 -23.90 -10.17
C THR A 79 53.25 -24.78 -9.83
N HIS A 80 54.21 -24.80 -10.76
CA HIS A 80 55.50 -25.47 -10.59
C HIS A 80 56.59 -24.57 -9.99
N ASP A 81 56.29 -23.28 -9.78
CA ASP A 81 57.22 -22.29 -9.25
C ASP A 81 56.75 -21.77 -7.87
N PRO A 82 57.65 -21.31 -6.99
CA PRO A 82 57.26 -20.67 -5.73
C PRO A 82 56.52 -19.35 -5.98
N VAL A 83 55.51 -19.05 -5.16
CA VAL A 83 54.71 -17.81 -5.24
C VAL A 83 54.84 -17.03 -3.93
N GLU A 84 55.12 -15.73 -4.01
CA GLU A 84 55.18 -14.83 -2.86
C GLU A 84 53.80 -14.22 -2.58
N LEU A 85 53.31 -14.42 -1.36
CA LEU A 85 52.11 -13.81 -0.80
C LEU A 85 52.56 -12.65 0.10
N CYS A 86 52.40 -11.42 -0.38
CA CYS A 86 52.85 -10.19 0.27
C CYS A 86 51.89 -9.75 1.40
N GLY A 87 50.66 -10.26 1.42
CA GLY A 87 49.75 -9.97 2.52
C GLY A 87 48.34 -10.47 2.29
N VAL A 88 47.61 -10.64 3.39
CA VAL A 88 46.16 -10.87 3.39
C VAL A 88 45.53 -9.92 4.39
N LYS A 89 44.61 -9.08 3.91
CA LYS A 89 43.98 -8.03 4.72
C LYS A 89 42.50 -7.91 4.42
N ILE A 90 41.72 -7.50 5.41
CA ILE A 90 40.35 -7.04 5.21
C ILE A 90 40.47 -5.60 4.70
N TYR A 91 40.16 -5.39 3.43
CA TYR A 91 40.22 -4.06 2.81
C TYR A 91 39.09 -3.17 3.29
N ALA A 92 37.88 -3.72 3.37
CA ALA A 92 36.72 -3.06 3.93
C ALA A 92 35.77 -4.09 4.56
N SER A 93 35.01 -3.66 5.57
CA SER A 93 33.92 -4.44 6.18
C SER A 93 32.71 -3.55 6.47
N SER A 94 31.51 -4.06 6.23
CA SER A 94 30.25 -3.40 6.55
C SER A 94 29.33 -4.37 7.30
N PRO A 95 28.95 -4.09 8.56
CA PRO A 95 29.43 -3.01 9.44
C PRO A 95 30.94 -3.06 9.74
N GLU A 96 31.53 -1.94 10.16
CA GLU A 96 32.96 -1.87 10.53
C GLU A 96 33.31 -2.86 11.66
N ASP A 97 34.51 -3.45 11.60
CA ASP A 97 35.06 -4.40 12.58
C ASP A 97 34.22 -5.67 12.84
N SER A 98 33.32 -6.02 11.94
CA SER A 98 32.51 -7.24 12.02
C SER A 98 33.33 -8.51 11.79
N PHE A 99 34.36 -8.43 10.93
CA PHE A 99 35.23 -9.54 10.54
C PHE A 99 36.64 -9.39 11.11
N LYS A 100 37.29 -10.53 11.41
CA LYS A 100 38.69 -10.61 11.85
C LYS A 100 39.41 -11.78 11.18
N LEU A 101 40.62 -11.52 10.70
CA LEU A 101 41.54 -12.54 10.16
C LEU A 101 42.48 -13.04 11.25
N SER A 102 42.80 -14.34 11.21
CA SER A 102 43.78 -14.95 12.11
C SER A 102 44.49 -16.14 11.44
N LEU A 103 45.77 -16.32 11.78
CA LEU A 103 46.54 -17.50 11.36
C LEU A 103 46.22 -18.74 12.20
N MET A 104 45.66 -18.54 13.40
CA MET A 104 45.18 -19.60 14.27
C MET A 104 43.66 -19.62 14.32
N LYS A 105 43.08 -20.80 14.64
CA LYS A 105 41.65 -20.92 14.87
C LYS A 105 41.24 -20.02 16.06
N PRO A 106 40.17 -19.22 15.95
CA PRO A 106 39.67 -18.41 17.05
C PRO A 106 39.43 -19.24 18.33
N PRO A 107 39.88 -18.77 19.50
CA PRO A 107 39.66 -19.44 20.77
C PRO A 107 38.17 -19.48 21.11
N THR A 108 37.73 -20.57 21.72
CA THR A 108 36.37 -20.73 22.27
C THR A 108 36.28 -20.15 23.68
N ALA A 109 35.07 -19.99 24.24
CA ALA A 109 34.85 -19.46 25.58
C ALA A 109 35.58 -20.23 26.71
N ASP A 110 35.97 -21.48 26.46
CA ASP A 110 36.69 -22.35 27.39
C ASP A 110 38.22 -22.40 27.12
N SER A 111 38.74 -21.57 26.22
CA SER A 111 40.17 -21.56 25.87
C SER A 111 40.99 -20.87 26.96
N ASP A 112 42.20 -21.39 27.18
CA ASP A 112 43.16 -20.88 28.15
C ASP A 112 43.75 -19.52 27.74
N VAL A 113 44.20 -18.75 28.74
CA VAL A 113 44.71 -17.38 28.55
C VAL A 113 45.92 -17.34 27.60
N GLU A 114 46.76 -18.38 27.60
CA GLU A 114 47.91 -18.50 26.69
C GLU A 114 47.47 -18.68 25.23
N THR A 115 46.44 -19.50 24.97
CA THR A 115 45.84 -19.66 23.63
C THR A 115 45.16 -18.37 23.14
N ILE A 116 44.53 -17.61 24.04
CA ILE A 116 43.92 -16.31 23.71
C ILE A 116 45.03 -15.28 23.38
N GLN A 117 46.12 -15.26 24.15
CA GLN A 117 47.27 -14.39 23.92
C GLN A 117 47.98 -14.73 22.58
N ALA A 118 48.22 -16.00 22.30
CA ALA A 118 48.82 -16.47 21.05
C ALA A 118 47.95 -16.15 19.82
N PHE A 119 46.61 -16.20 19.97
CA PHE A 119 45.68 -15.76 18.92
C PHE A 119 45.80 -14.25 18.64
N LEU A 120 45.86 -13.41 19.69
CA LEU A 120 46.02 -11.96 19.57
C LEU A 120 47.37 -11.55 18.96
N GLU A 121 48.41 -12.34 19.18
CA GLU A 121 49.75 -12.13 18.59
C GLU A 121 49.86 -12.64 17.14
N SER A 122 48.87 -13.41 16.64
CA SER A 122 48.90 -14.07 15.31
C SER A 122 48.22 -13.28 14.18
N THR A 123 47.97 -11.99 14.39
CA THR A 123 47.18 -11.15 13.46
C THR A 123 48.01 -10.45 12.37
N SER A 124 49.35 -10.53 12.40
CA SER A 124 50.20 -10.03 11.30
C SER A 124 50.52 -11.13 10.28
N LEU A 125 49.91 -11.03 9.11
CA LEU A 125 50.26 -11.83 7.95
C LEU A 125 51.47 -11.18 7.25
N GLU A 126 52.68 -11.50 7.71
CA GLU A 126 53.94 -11.14 7.05
C GLU A 126 54.11 -11.86 5.70
N ASP A 127 55.02 -11.37 4.84
CA ASP A 127 55.36 -11.95 3.54
C ASP A 127 55.68 -13.46 3.66
N ARG A 128 55.06 -14.29 2.81
CA ARG A 128 55.24 -15.74 2.81
C ARG A 128 55.46 -16.29 1.41
N MET A 129 56.50 -17.12 1.28
CA MET A 129 56.80 -17.85 0.04
C MET A 129 56.15 -19.24 0.07
N LEU A 130 55.16 -19.48 -0.80
CA LEU A 130 54.44 -20.75 -0.92
C LEU A 130 55.12 -21.65 -1.97
N GLN A 131 55.59 -22.83 -1.58
CA GLN A 131 56.19 -23.78 -2.52
C GLN A 131 55.12 -24.48 -3.38
N PRO A 132 55.49 -25.02 -4.56
CA PRO A 132 54.60 -25.83 -5.38
C PRO A 132 53.87 -26.92 -4.58
N GLY A 133 52.54 -26.86 -4.53
CA GLY A 133 51.70 -27.81 -3.81
C GLY A 133 51.42 -27.48 -2.33
N ASP A 134 52.07 -26.45 -1.76
CA ASP A 134 51.80 -25.99 -0.39
C ASP A 134 50.37 -25.44 -0.27
N THR A 135 49.79 -25.59 0.93
CA THR A 135 48.48 -25.04 1.27
C THR A 135 48.58 -24.27 2.58
N LEU A 136 48.38 -22.95 2.52
CA LEU A 136 48.24 -22.09 3.69
C LEU A 136 46.78 -22.03 4.12
N THR A 137 46.51 -22.16 5.42
CA THR A 137 45.16 -22.01 5.99
C THR A 137 45.12 -20.75 6.84
N ILE A 138 44.18 -19.87 6.52
CA ILE A 138 43.85 -18.66 7.28
C ILE A 138 42.42 -18.83 7.82
N TRP A 139 42.13 -18.28 8.98
CA TRP A 139 40.80 -18.29 9.57
C TRP A 139 40.17 -16.91 9.46
N LEU A 140 38.91 -16.90 9.04
CA LEU A 140 38.07 -15.72 9.02
C LEU A 140 36.95 -15.91 10.05
N SER A 141 36.86 -14.96 10.97
CA SER A 141 35.81 -14.95 11.99
C SER A 141 34.93 -13.72 11.85
N CYS A 142 33.64 -13.87 12.13
CA CYS A 142 32.67 -12.79 12.16
C CYS A 142 31.88 -12.84 13.45
N LYS A 143 31.83 -11.73 14.20
CA LYS A 143 31.02 -11.60 15.41
C LYS A 143 30.04 -10.44 15.24
N PRO A 144 28.87 -10.69 14.65
CA PRO A 144 27.90 -9.63 14.39
C PRO A 144 27.35 -9.05 15.69
N LYS A 145 27.41 -7.72 15.82
CA LYS A 145 26.79 -6.96 16.91
C LYS A 145 25.35 -6.54 16.60
N GLU A 146 25.01 -6.48 15.32
CA GLU A 146 23.72 -6.01 14.80
C GLU A 146 23.15 -7.00 13.77
N ILE A 147 21.83 -7.02 13.62
CA ILE A 147 21.14 -7.85 12.62
C ILE A 147 21.31 -7.29 11.20
N GLY A 148 21.23 -8.16 10.19
CA GLY A 148 21.32 -7.79 8.79
C GLY A 148 22.53 -8.42 8.09
N GLN A 149 22.83 -7.94 6.89
CA GLN A 149 23.93 -8.48 6.11
C GLN A 149 25.27 -7.88 6.55
N HIS A 150 26.24 -8.76 6.84
CA HIS A 150 27.62 -8.40 7.15
C HIS A 150 28.48 -8.80 5.95
N LYS A 151 29.21 -7.84 5.38
CA LYS A 151 30.06 -8.03 4.20
C LYS A 151 31.51 -7.64 4.51
N ALA A 152 32.46 -8.33 3.89
CA ALA A 152 33.85 -7.92 3.90
C ALA A 152 34.53 -8.26 2.56
N PHE A 153 35.42 -7.36 2.11
CA PHE A 153 36.36 -7.64 1.03
C PHE A 153 37.69 -8.06 1.62
N VAL A 154 38.11 -9.29 1.30
CA VAL A 154 39.41 -9.82 1.71
C VAL A 154 40.33 -9.78 0.51
N HIS A 155 41.41 -9.00 0.62
CA HIS A 155 42.43 -8.87 -0.41
C HIS A 155 43.57 -9.84 -0.13
N PHE A 156 44.04 -10.48 -1.19
CA PHE A 156 45.22 -11.33 -1.21
C PHE A 156 46.21 -10.68 -2.17
N ASP A 157 47.26 -10.07 -1.61
CA ASP A 157 48.27 -9.34 -2.36
C ASP A 157 49.40 -10.33 -2.76
N LEU A 158 49.57 -10.56 -4.06
CA LEU A 158 50.69 -11.33 -4.63
C LEU A 158 51.68 -10.35 -5.29
N GLU A 159 52.90 -10.82 -5.57
CA GLU A 159 53.96 -10.00 -6.19
C GLU A 159 53.52 -9.30 -7.49
N THR A 160 52.67 -9.95 -8.30
CA THR A 160 52.24 -9.45 -9.61
C THR A 160 50.74 -9.14 -9.73
N GLU A 161 49.91 -9.62 -8.81
CA GLU A 161 48.44 -9.58 -8.92
C GLU A 161 47.77 -9.43 -7.55
N GLN A 162 46.59 -8.82 -7.50
CA GLN A 162 45.76 -8.76 -6.29
C GLN A 162 44.47 -9.54 -6.54
N ILE A 163 44.18 -10.50 -5.66
CA ILE A 163 42.94 -11.28 -5.71
C ILE A 163 42.00 -10.76 -4.64
N GLU A 164 40.75 -10.51 -5.00
CA GLU A 164 39.70 -10.06 -4.09
C GLU A 164 38.68 -11.18 -3.83
N ARG A 165 38.23 -11.30 -2.57
CA ARG A 165 37.13 -12.18 -2.18
C ARG A 165 36.10 -11.41 -1.40
N VAL A 166 34.86 -11.52 -1.86
CA VAL A 166 33.69 -11.00 -1.14
C VAL A 166 33.21 -12.06 -0.16
N VAL A 167 33.08 -11.69 1.10
CA VAL A 167 32.55 -12.54 2.17
C VAL A 167 31.25 -11.97 2.65
N ILE A 168 30.24 -12.82 2.80
CA ILE A 168 28.89 -12.42 3.16
C ILE A 168 28.33 -13.36 4.23
N LEU A 169 27.83 -12.77 5.31
CA LEU A 169 27.09 -13.48 6.36
C LEU A 169 25.80 -12.74 6.69
N LEU A 170 24.75 -13.51 6.98
CA LEU A 170 23.48 -12.96 7.45
C LEU A 170 23.42 -13.07 8.98
N ALA A 171 23.43 -11.94 9.68
CA ALA A 171 23.24 -11.88 11.11
C ALA A 171 21.74 -11.89 11.46
N GLU A 172 21.31 -12.92 12.17
CA GLU A 172 19.91 -13.14 12.58
C GLU A 172 19.77 -13.06 14.10
N ASP A 173 18.58 -12.80 14.60
CA ASP A 173 18.26 -12.89 16.02
C ASP A 173 17.15 -13.94 16.25
N LYS A 174 16.82 -14.23 17.51
CA LYS A 174 15.79 -15.21 17.83
C LYS A 174 14.42 -14.84 17.24
N ILE A 175 14.11 -13.55 17.12
CA ILE A 175 12.85 -13.07 16.54
C ILE A 175 12.86 -13.32 15.03
N SER A 176 13.92 -12.93 14.31
CA SER A 176 14.02 -13.15 12.86
C SER A 176 14.01 -14.64 12.50
N GLN A 177 14.69 -15.50 13.29
CA GLN A 177 14.67 -16.96 13.12
C GLN A 177 13.26 -17.54 13.29
N SER A 178 12.46 -17.04 14.25
CA SER A 178 11.08 -17.48 14.45
C SER A 178 10.15 -17.13 13.27
N MET A 179 10.52 -16.11 12.48
CA MET A 179 9.78 -15.65 11.31
C MET A 179 10.19 -16.36 10.02
N ALA A 180 11.06 -17.37 10.11
CA ALA A 180 11.59 -18.06 8.95
C ALA A 180 10.53 -18.65 8.02
N SER A 181 10.87 -18.75 6.73
CA SER A 181 10.04 -19.44 5.75
C SER A 181 9.94 -20.91 6.15
N THR A 182 8.72 -21.40 6.39
CA THR A 182 8.47 -22.79 6.80
C THR A 182 8.45 -23.74 5.61
N LYS A 183 8.28 -23.23 4.38
CA LYS A 183 8.20 -24.01 3.13
C LYS A 183 8.83 -23.24 1.95
N PRO A 184 9.63 -23.89 1.09
CA PRO A 184 10.17 -23.27 -0.11
C PRO A 184 9.06 -22.79 -1.05
N TYR A 185 9.32 -21.72 -1.79
CA TYR A 185 8.35 -21.15 -2.71
C TYR A 185 8.17 -22.03 -3.97
N THR A 186 6.93 -22.28 -4.37
CA THR A 186 6.58 -23.02 -5.60
C THR A 186 5.48 -22.28 -6.37
N ARG A 187 5.73 -22.01 -7.66
CA ARG A 187 4.76 -21.34 -8.55
C ARG A 187 3.54 -22.24 -8.78
N ALA A 188 2.34 -21.72 -8.50
CA ALA A 188 1.10 -22.43 -8.81
C ALA A 188 0.85 -22.46 -10.33
N THR A 189 0.51 -23.62 -10.88
CA THR A 189 0.17 -23.79 -12.30
C THR A 189 -1.27 -23.33 -12.58
N ARG A 190 -1.45 -22.42 -13.56
CA ARG A 190 -2.78 -22.01 -14.05
C ARG A 190 -3.53 -23.23 -14.60
N LYS A 191 -4.72 -23.51 -14.08
CA LYS A 191 -5.60 -24.59 -14.58
C LYS A 191 -6.52 -24.07 -15.66
N LYS A 192 -6.87 -24.92 -16.64
CA LYS A 192 -7.79 -24.55 -17.72
C LYS A 192 -9.21 -24.28 -17.17
N PRO A 193 -9.90 -23.23 -17.65
CA PRO A 193 -11.26 -22.95 -17.23
C PRO A 193 -12.22 -24.03 -17.72
N LEU A 194 -13.15 -24.47 -16.86
CA LEU A 194 -14.35 -25.17 -17.30
C LEU A 194 -15.38 -24.11 -17.73
N LEU A 195 -15.84 -24.19 -18.98
CA LEU A 195 -17.00 -23.44 -19.46
C LEU A 195 -18.25 -24.13 -18.91
N VAL A 196 -19.10 -23.40 -18.21
CA VAL A 196 -20.32 -23.94 -17.60
C VAL A 196 -21.53 -23.22 -18.20
N ASP A 197 -22.22 -23.87 -19.13
CA ASP A 197 -23.42 -23.31 -19.79
C ASP A 197 -24.74 -23.57 -19.02
N GLY A 198 -24.67 -24.12 -17.79
CA GLY A 198 -25.83 -24.28 -16.90
C GLY A 198 -25.48 -24.89 -15.54
N PHE A 199 -26.23 -24.55 -14.48
CA PHE A 199 -26.00 -25.04 -13.10
C PHE A 199 -27.31 -25.17 -12.30
N HIS A 200 -27.31 -26.05 -11.30
CA HIS A 200 -28.39 -26.16 -10.32
C HIS A 200 -28.30 -25.02 -9.30
N VAL A 201 -29.34 -24.19 -9.20
CA VAL A 201 -29.37 -22.97 -8.37
C VAL A 201 -29.42 -23.32 -6.88
N GLY A 202 -28.50 -22.72 -6.10
CA GLY A 202 -28.38 -22.90 -4.66
C GLY A 202 -29.38 -22.10 -3.83
N VAL A 203 -29.41 -22.36 -2.53
CA VAL A 203 -30.19 -21.57 -1.55
C VAL A 203 -29.32 -20.46 -0.97
N ARG A 204 -29.77 -19.20 -1.10
CA ARG A 204 -29.03 -18.03 -0.63
C ARG A 204 -29.02 -17.90 0.91
N PRO A 205 -27.94 -17.32 1.50
CA PRO A 205 -27.90 -16.93 2.90
C PRO A 205 -29.10 -16.09 3.30
N SER A 206 -29.61 -16.37 4.51
CA SER A 206 -30.88 -15.93 5.08
C SER A 206 -31.40 -14.61 4.51
N GLY A 207 -32.56 -14.71 3.86
CA GLY A 207 -33.41 -13.59 3.53
C GLY A 207 -34.05 -13.65 2.15
N VAL A 208 -34.71 -14.74 1.73
CA VAL A 208 -35.68 -14.68 0.61
C VAL A 208 -36.76 -15.78 0.70
N THR A 209 -37.60 -15.75 1.74
CA THR A 209 -38.97 -16.29 1.62
C THR A 209 -40.02 -15.22 1.89
N ASP A 210 -39.71 -14.22 2.75
CA ASP A 210 -40.62 -13.10 3.08
C ASP A 210 -40.09 -11.71 2.70
N ARG A 211 -39.20 -11.59 1.70
CA ARG A 211 -38.76 -10.24 1.27
C ARG A 211 -39.85 -9.57 0.44
N ARG A 212 -40.34 -8.43 0.95
CA ARG A 212 -41.05 -7.44 0.14
C ARG A 212 -40.20 -7.12 -1.10
N PRO A 213 -40.77 -7.15 -2.32
CA PRO A 213 -40.03 -6.78 -3.51
C PRO A 213 -39.63 -5.31 -3.47
N TYR A 214 -38.37 -5.02 -3.77
CA TYR A 214 -37.90 -3.65 -4.03
C TYR A 214 -38.76 -3.02 -5.13
N LYS A 215 -39.09 -1.73 -4.97
CA LYS A 215 -39.87 -0.98 -5.96
C LYS A 215 -39.12 -0.85 -7.27
N ASN A 216 -37.84 -0.50 -7.19
CA ASN A 216 -36.95 -0.40 -8.34
C ASN A 216 -36.04 -1.63 -8.35
N ARG A 217 -36.31 -2.56 -9.26
CA ARG A 217 -35.53 -3.79 -9.40
C ARG A 217 -34.20 -3.50 -10.11
N LEU A 218 -33.12 -4.06 -9.58
CA LEU A 218 -31.79 -3.97 -10.19
C LEU A 218 -31.75 -4.82 -11.48
N PRO A 219 -31.46 -4.25 -12.66
CA PRO A 219 -31.29 -5.00 -13.90
C PRO A 219 -30.14 -6.01 -13.82
N ARG A 220 -30.11 -7.01 -14.72
CA ARG A 220 -29.08 -8.06 -14.70
C ARG A 220 -27.69 -7.55 -15.09
N TYR A 221 -27.62 -6.64 -16.07
CA TYR A 221 -26.37 -6.16 -16.67
C TYR A 221 -25.46 -7.32 -17.10
N ASP A 222 -25.98 -8.18 -17.95
CA ASP A 222 -25.18 -9.26 -18.53
C ASP A 222 -24.16 -8.66 -19.51
N ILE A 223 -22.92 -9.16 -19.47
CA ILE A 223 -21.84 -8.66 -20.33
C ILE A 223 -22.16 -9.03 -21.80
N PRO A 224 -22.16 -8.07 -22.74
CA PRO A 224 -22.35 -8.36 -24.16
C PRO A 224 -21.30 -9.35 -24.69
N LYS A 225 -21.72 -10.36 -25.46
CA LYS A 225 -20.85 -11.46 -25.93
C LYS A 225 -19.71 -10.96 -26.81
N ASP A 226 -20.03 -10.04 -27.71
CA ASP A 226 -19.09 -9.36 -28.60
C ASP A 226 -17.99 -8.62 -27.83
N ILE A 227 -18.36 -7.87 -26.78
CA ILE A 227 -17.38 -7.15 -25.94
C ILE A 227 -16.52 -8.14 -25.15
N ARG A 228 -17.12 -9.20 -24.60
CA ARG A 228 -16.40 -10.24 -23.87
C ARG A 228 -15.39 -10.95 -24.77
N GLU A 229 -15.80 -11.42 -25.94
CA GLU A 229 -14.93 -12.10 -26.91
C GLU A 229 -13.77 -11.19 -27.33
N LEU A 230 -14.03 -9.90 -27.53
CA LEU A 230 -13.00 -8.91 -27.87
C LEU A 230 -11.98 -8.75 -26.74
N LEU A 231 -12.41 -8.59 -25.49
CA LEU A 231 -11.53 -8.46 -24.33
C LEU A 231 -10.75 -9.75 -24.03
N GLU A 232 -11.40 -10.93 -24.14
CA GLU A 232 -10.75 -12.23 -23.97
C GLU A 232 -9.71 -12.50 -25.08
N SER A 233 -9.91 -11.93 -26.28
CA SER A 233 -8.91 -11.92 -27.35
C SER A 233 -7.79 -10.89 -27.16
N LYS A 234 -7.74 -10.21 -26.00
CA LYS A 234 -6.79 -9.15 -25.62
C LYS A 234 -6.85 -7.90 -26.51
N GLN A 235 -7.99 -7.66 -27.15
CA GLN A 235 -8.24 -6.42 -27.88
C GLN A 235 -8.93 -5.42 -26.96
N ILE A 236 -8.70 -4.12 -27.20
CA ILE A 236 -9.32 -3.05 -26.42
C ILE A 236 -10.46 -2.44 -27.24
N PRO A 237 -11.69 -2.35 -26.69
CA PRO A 237 -12.81 -1.73 -27.37
C PRO A 237 -12.54 -0.27 -27.76
N TYR A 238 -13.01 0.13 -28.94
CA TYR A 238 -12.78 1.49 -29.48
C TYR A 238 -13.26 2.61 -28.56
N VAL A 239 -14.38 2.43 -27.84
CA VAL A 239 -14.90 3.45 -26.91
C VAL A 239 -13.90 3.80 -25.80
N VAL A 240 -13.06 2.85 -25.40
CA VAL A 240 -12.02 3.06 -24.38
C VAL A 240 -10.82 3.80 -24.98
N THR A 241 -10.44 3.47 -26.22
CA THR A 241 -9.32 4.14 -26.90
C THR A 241 -9.66 5.55 -27.38
N GLU A 242 -10.93 5.84 -27.68
CA GLU A 242 -11.44 7.19 -27.96
C GLU A 242 -11.30 8.12 -26.74
N GLY A 243 -11.34 7.55 -25.53
CA GLY A 243 -11.32 8.30 -24.28
C GLY A 243 -12.71 8.80 -23.86
N LEU A 244 -12.79 9.34 -22.65
CA LEU A 244 -14.04 9.83 -22.07
C LEU A 244 -14.51 11.11 -22.76
N THR A 245 -15.71 11.05 -23.34
CA THR A 245 -16.42 12.20 -23.91
C THR A 245 -17.82 12.29 -23.33
N ARG A 246 -18.48 13.43 -23.56
CA ARG A 246 -19.90 13.59 -23.22
C ARG A 246 -20.79 12.56 -23.91
N GLY A 247 -20.51 12.26 -25.18
CA GLY A 247 -21.34 11.39 -26.00
C GLY A 247 -21.25 9.92 -25.63
N ASN A 248 -20.15 9.51 -25.00
CA ASN A 248 -19.86 8.12 -24.67
C ASN A 248 -19.76 7.83 -23.16
N TYR A 249 -20.13 8.77 -22.28
CA TYR A 249 -19.92 8.66 -20.82
C TYR A 249 -20.33 7.28 -20.26
N ALA A 250 -21.55 6.83 -20.56
CA ALA A 250 -22.02 5.57 -20.02
C ALA A 250 -21.32 4.38 -20.65
N ASP A 251 -21.14 4.38 -21.97
CA ASP A 251 -20.50 3.29 -22.69
C ASP A 251 -19.03 3.14 -22.28
N TYR A 252 -18.29 4.25 -22.19
CA TYR A 252 -16.92 4.29 -21.70
C TYR A 252 -16.78 3.66 -20.30
N PHE A 253 -17.54 4.15 -19.32
CA PHE A 253 -17.42 3.60 -17.96
C PHE A 253 -17.99 2.18 -17.83
N LYS A 254 -19.03 1.81 -18.59
CA LYS A 254 -19.49 0.41 -18.64
C LYS A 254 -18.40 -0.50 -19.18
N THR A 255 -17.72 -0.12 -20.25
CA THR A 255 -16.66 -0.95 -20.82
C THR A 255 -15.49 -1.11 -19.84
N LEU A 256 -15.09 -0.04 -19.13
CA LEU A 256 -14.09 -0.14 -18.06
C LEU A 256 -14.56 -1.05 -16.91
N LEU A 257 -15.84 -0.98 -16.51
CA LEU A 257 -16.41 -1.88 -15.52
C LEU A 257 -16.45 -3.33 -16.01
N ILE A 258 -16.67 -3.59 -17.30
CA ILE A 258 -16.60 -4.94 -17.88
C ILE A 258 -15.17 -5.47 -17.80
N MET A 259 -14.16 -4.65 -18.13
CA MET A 259 -12.75 -5.01 -18.01
C MET A 259 -12.38 -5.37 -16.56
N GLU A 260 -12.85 -4.58 -15.60
CA GLU A 260 -12.69 -4.85 -14.16
C GLU A 260 -13.42 -6.14 -13.73
N GLU A 261 -14.65 -6.33 -14.20
CA GLU A 261 -15.47 -7.49 -13.87
C GLU A 261 -14.84 -8.79 -14.38
N ILE A 262 -14.33 -8.81 -15.61
CA ILE A 262 -13.60 -9.95 -16.19
C ILE A 262 -12.32 -10.23 -15.40
N GLN A 263 -11.54 -9.22 -15.03
CA GLN A 263 -10.34 -9.41 -14.22
C GLN A 263 -10.66 -10.04 -12.85
N ILE A 264 -11.77 -9.63 -12.20
CA ILE A 264 -12.21 -10.22 -10.94
C ILE A 264 -12.64 -11.68 -11.15
N GLU A 265 -13.34 -11.98 -12.24
CA GLU A 265 -13.68 -13.37 -12.61
C GLU A 265 -12.42 -14.23 -12.77
N GLU A 266 -11.40 -13.74 -13.48
CA GLU A 266 -10.13 -14.44 -13.69
C GLU A 266 -9.35 -14.63 -12.38
N SER A 267 -9.26 -13.58 -11.55
CA SER A 267 -8.60 -13.64 -10.24
C SER A 267 -9.27 -14.66 -9.31
N MET A 268 -10.60 -14.69 -9.25
CA MET A 268 -11.34 -15.70 -8.48
C MET A 268 -11.07 -17.11 -9.02
N ARG A 269 -11.11 -17.29 -10.34
CA ARG A 269 -10.86 -18.58 -11.01
C ARG A 269 -9.44 -19.11 -10.85
N SER A 270 -8.46 -18.23 -10.63
CA SER A 270 -7.08 -18.65 -10.34
C SER A 270 -6.96 -19.49 -9.07
N HIS A 271 -7.98 -19.45 -8.19
CA HIS A 271 -8.06 -20.22 -6.96
C HIS A 271 -8.89 -21.51 -7.11
N ASP A 272 -9.35 -21.87 -8.31
CA ASP A 272 -10.17 -23.07 -8.55
C ASP A 272 -9.49 -24.37 -8.08
N MET A 273 -10.28 -25.21 -7.42
CA MET A 273 -9.82 -26.41 -6.73
C MET A 273 -10.37 -27.66 -7.40
N VAL A 274 -9.56 -28.72 -7.50
CA VAL A 274 -9.94 -30.00 -8.12
C VAL A 274 -9.54 -31.13 -7.20
N GLY A 275 -10.41 -32.13 -7.06
CA GLY A 275 -10.15 -33.29 -6.21
C GLY A 275 -10.22 -32.98 -4.72
N VAL A 276 -11.09 -32.03 -4.32
CA VAL A 276 -11.22 -31.60 -2.92
C VAL A 276 -12.41 -32.22 -2.24
N THR A 277 -12.31 -32.45 -0.93
CA THR A 277 -13.41 -32.99 -0.14
C THR A 277 -14.20 -31.86 0.51
N LEU A 278 -15.51 -32.06 0.62
CA LEU A 278 -16.37 -31.26 1.47
C LEU A 278 -16.59 -32.01 2.78
N ARG A 279 -16.61 -31.29 3.91
CA ARG A 279 -16.82 -31.88 5.25
C ARG A 279 -18.19 -31.50 5.78
N LYS A 280 -18.96 -32.44 6.30
CA LYS A 280 -20.24 -32.12 6.96
C LYS A 280 -20.01 -31.31 8.23
N ARG A 281 -20.64 -30.13 8.34
CA ARG A 281 -20.65 -29.30 9.55
C ARG A 281 -22.10 -29.13 10.03
N GLY A 282 -22.48 -29.96 11.01
CA GLY A 282 -23.86 -30.05 11.49
C GLY A 282 -24.82 -30.58 10.42
N HIS A 283 -26.11 -30.25 10.53
CA HIS A 283 -27.16 -30.74 9.61
C HIS A 283 -27.41 -29.83 8.40
N GLN A 284 -26.79 -28.64 8.35
CA GLN A 284 -27.18 -27.59 7.41
C GLN A 284 -26.06 -27.13 6.46
N PHE A 285 -24.79 -27.41 6.78
CA PHE A 285 -23.65 -26.86 6.05
C PHE A 285 -22.64 -27.93 5.65
N LEU A 286 -21.99 -27.69 4.53
CA LEU A 286 -20.74 -28.35 4.14
C LEU A 286 -19.62 -27.33 4.26
N SER A 287 -18.48 -27.70 4.83
CA SER A 287 -17.29 -26.85 4.82
C SER A 287 -16.29 -27.27 3.75
N LEU A 288 -15.64 -26.28 3.14
CA LEU A 288 -14.52 -26.45 2.23
C LEU A 288 -13.32 -25.72 2.82
N GLU A 289 -12.19 -26.42 2.94
CA GLU A 289 -10.92 -25.82 3.32
C GLU A 289 -10.28 -25.19 2.08
N VAL A 290 -10.00 -23.89 2.15
CA VAL A 290 -9.45 -23.09 1.05
C VAL A 290 -8.11 -22.50 1.50
N PRO A 291 -6.97 -23.01 0.99
CA PRO A 291 -5.65 -22.53 1.36
C PRO A 291 -5.48 -21.03 1.08
N GLY A 292 -5.04 -20.26 2.08
CA GLY A 292 -4.81 -18.82 1.94
C GLY A 292 -6.06 -17.94 2.16
N LEU A 293 -7.20 -18.54 2.50
CA LEU A 293 -8.45 -17.82 2.76
C LEU A 293 -8.37 -16.92 4.00
N ALA A 294 -7.67 -17.33 5.06
CA ALA A 294 -7.39 -16.46 6.20
C ALA A 294 -6.65 -15.18 5.79
N GLU A 295 -5.95 -15.25 4.65
CA GLU A 295 -5.22 -14.14 4.05
C GLU A 295 -6.03 -13.38 2.98
N ARG A 296 -7.34 -13.64 2.90
CA ARG A 296 -8.30 -13.15 1.88
C ARG A 296 -7.89 -13.51 0.45
N ARG A 297 -7.36 -14.72 0.23
CA ARG A 297 -7.06 -15.25 -1.10
C ARG A 297 -7.66 -16.66 -1.29
N PRO A 298 -8.75 -16.80 -2.04
CA PRO A 298 -9.54 -15.74 -2.68
C PRO A 298 -10.27 -14.86 -1.65
N SER A 299 -10.57 -13.60 -2.01
CA SER A 299 -11.31 -12.67 -1.12
C SER A 299 -12.81 -12.98 -1.12
N LEU A 300 -13.17 -14.09 -0.48
CA LEU A 300 -14.57 -14.53 -0.39
C LEU A 300 -15.29 -13.84 0.76
N VAL A 301 -16.53 -13.42 0.49
CA VAL A 301 -17.42 -12.84 1.49
C VAL A 301 -18.76 -13.58 1.55
N GLN A 302 -19.55 -13.32 2.58
CA GLN A 302 -20.90 -13.87 2.69
C GLN A 302 -21.75 -13.46 1.48
N GLY A 303 -22.42 -14.44 0.87
CA GLY A 303 -23.26 -14.25 -0.31
C GLY A 303 -22.55 -14.48 -1.64
N ASP A 304 -21.21 -14.61 -1.65
CA ASP A 304 -20.51 -15.23 -2.77
C ASP A 304 -20.90 -16.70 -2.90
N TYR A 305 -20.55 -17.32 -4.02
CA TYR A 305 -20.93 -18.69 -4.29
C TYR A 305 -19.84 -19.45 -5.02
N VAL A 306 -19.91 -20.77 -4.88
CA VAL A 306 -19.05 -21.69 -5.60
C VAL A 306 -19.90 -22.59 -6.49
N LEU A 307 -19.32 -23.06 -7.58
CA LEU A 307 -19.89 -24.12 -8.40
C LEU A 307 -19.15 -25.41 -8.09
N ALA A 308 -19.85 -26.41 -7.55
CA ALA A 308 -19.27 -27.70 -7.20
C ALA A 308 -19.79 -28.81 -8.11
N LYS A 309 -18.88 -29.66 -8.57
CA LYS A 309 -19.17 -30.84 -9.39
C LYS A 309 -18.41 -32.05 -8.84
N LEU A 310 -19.01 -33.23 -8.84
CA LEU A 310 -18.32 -34.48 -8.48
C LEU A 310 -17.23 -34.78 -9.52
N SER A 311 -16.01 -35.05 -9.04
CA SER A 311 -14.83 -35.25 -9.90
C SER A 311 -14.93 -36.52 -10.75
N GLU A 312 -15.71 -37.52 -10.29
CA GLU A 312 -15.96 -38.77 -11.02
C GLU A 312 -16.79 -38.56 -12.29
N TYR A 313 -17.57 -37.48 -12.37
CA TYR A 313 -18.39 -37.11 -13.53
C TYR A 313 -17.74 -35.98 -14.31
N ALA A 314 -16.44 -36.08 -14.60
CA ALA A 314 -15.70 -35.04 -15.31
C ALA A 314 -16.28 -34.70 -16.71
N ASP A 315 -17.08 -35.59 -17.31
CA ASP A 315 -17.81 -35.32 -18.56
C ASP A 315 -18.85 -34.19 -18.41
N ASP A 316 -18.96 -33.32 -19.42
CA ASP A 316 -19.84 -32.13 -19.48
C ASP A 316 -21.36 -32.40 -19.42
N THR A 317 -21.78 -33.63 -19.14
CA THR A 317 -23.19 -34.04 -19.19
C THR A 317 -24.00 -33.70 -17.93
N VAL A 318 -23.35 -33.52 -16.78
CA VAL A 318 -24.01 -33.15 -15.51
C VAL A 318 -23.68 -31.71 -15.12
N PRO A 319 -24.67 -30.82 -14.97
CA PRO A 319 -24.43 -29.44 -14.60
C PRO A 319 -23.96 -29.34 -13.14
N PRO A 320 -23.03 -28.42 -12.81
CA PRO A 320 -22.56 -28.21 -11.44
C PRO A 320 -23.67 -27.67 -10.53
N TYR A 321 -23.47 -27.82 -9.22
CA TYR A 321 -24.36 -27.29 -8.19
C TYR A 321 -23.80 -26.00 -7.61
N GLN A 322 -24.65 -24.97 -7.52
CA GLN A 322 -24.30 -23.71 -6.87
C GLN A 322 -24.45 -23.84 -5.36
N GLY A 323 -23.36 -23.57 -4.63
CA GLY A 323 -23.34 -23.46 -3.18
C GLY A 323 -23.03 -22.05 -2.74
N TYR A 324 -23.88 -21.44 -1.91
CA TYR A 324 -23.61 -20.11 -1.40
C TYR A 324 -22.79 -20.15 -0.12
N ILE A 325 -21.90 -19.17 0.04
CA ILE A 325 -21.10 -18.95 1.23
C ILE A 325 -21.96 -18.24 2.28
N TYR A 326 -22.21 -18.93 3.39
CA TYR A 326 -22.95 -18.40 4.53
C TYR A 326 -22.02 -17.77 5.57
N ARG A 327 -20.82 -18.34 5.72
CA ARG A 327 -19.83 -17.92 6.71
C ARG A 327 -18.42 -18.28 6.23
N VAL A 328 -17.45 -17.46 6.62
CA VAL A 328 -16.02 -17.65 6.36
C VAL A 328 -15.32 -17.68 7.73
N GLU A 329 -14.60 -18.74 8.05
CA GLU A 329 -13.90 -18.92 9.33
C GLU A 329 -12.49 -19.46 9.09
N ALA A 330 -11.46 -18.66 9.41
CA ALA A 330 -10.06 -18.99 9.16
C ALA A 330 -9.85 -19.45 7.70
N ASP A 331 -9.53 -20.74 7.49
CA ASP A 331 -9.34 -21.34 6.17
C ASP A 331 -10.57 -22.16 5.69
N ASP A 332 -11.67 -22.20 6.45
CA ASP A 332 -12.90 -22.92 6.09
C ASP A 332 -14.00 -21.96 5.58
N VAL A 333 -14.61 -22.28 4.43
CA VAL A 333 -15.88 -21.66 3.98
C VAL A 333 -17.06 -22.58 4.25
N TYR A 334 -18.12 -22.03 4.85
CA TYR A 334 -19.36 -22.74 5.14
C TYR A 334 -20.36 -22.52 4.00
N LEU A 335 -20.66 -23.61 3.31
CA LEU A 335 -21.44 -23.65 2.09
C LEU A 335 -22.79 -24.31 2.31
N LYS A 336 -23.80 -23.78 1.62
CA LYS A 336 -25.11 -24.45 1.50
C LYS A 336 -25.47 -24.61 0.02
N PHE A 337 -25.61 -25.87 -0.36
CA PHE A 337 -26.08 -26.31 -1.67
C PHE A 337 -27.58 -26.65 -1.66
N PRO A 338 -28.20 -26.95 -2.82
CA PRO A 338 -29.53 -27.52 -2.88
C PRO A 338 -29.66 -28.82 -2.07
N PRO A 339 -30.85 -29.13 -1.51
CA PRO A 339 -31.06 -30.33 -0.68
C PRO A 339 -30.62 -31.63 -1.37
N GLU A 340 -30.77 -31.73 -2.68
CA GLU A 340 -30.39 -32.90 -3.47
C GLU A 340 -28.88 -33.14 -3.42
N PHE A 341 -28.08 -32.08 -3.46
CA PHE A 341 -26.62 -32.17 -3.34
C PHE A 341 -26.19 -32.65 -1.95
N HIS A 342 -26.82 -32.09 -0.89
CA HIS A 342 -26.55 -32.51 0.49
C HIS A 342 -26.95 -33.96 0.74
N ALA A 343 -28.05 -34.43 0.15
CA ALA A 343 -28.50 -35.81 0.25
C ALA A 343 -27.54 -36.79 -0.44
N CYS A 344 -26.97 -36.41 -1.58
CA CYS A 344 -26.02 -37.22 -2.34
C CYS A 344 -24.57 -37.16 -1.78
N HIS A 345 -24.25 -36.19 -0.93
CA HIS A 345 -22.91 -36.02 -0.40
C HIS A 345 -22.52 -37.09 0.65
N ARG A 346 -21.36 -37.71 0.43
CA ARG A 346 -20.70 -38.66 1.34
C ARG A 346 -19.30 -38.15 1.67
N ASP A 347 -18.86 -38.39 2.90
CA ASP A 347 -17.50 -38.04 3.32
C ASP A 347 -16.49 -38.84 2.48
N GLY A 348 -15.53 -38.14 1.87
CA GLY A 348 -14.57 -38.71 0.92
C GLY A 348 -14.91 -38.48 -0.56
N ASN A 349 -16.11 -38.00 -0.90
CA ASN A 349 -16.41 -37.56 -2.26
C ASN A 349 -15.44 -36.46 -2.69
N LEU A 350 -14.88 -36.60 -3.89
CA LEU A 350 -13.97 -35.62 -4.48
C LEU A 350 -14.75 -34.68 -5.40
N TYR A 351 -14.55 -33.38 -5.23
CA TYR A 351 -15.22 -32.34 -5.97
C TYR A 351 -14.24 -31.47 -6.75
N SER A 352 -14.68 -31.00 -7.91
CA SER A 352 -14.14 -29.83 -8.59
C SER A 352 -14.97 -28.63 -8.15
N VAL A 353 -14.32 -27.60 -7.64
CA VAL A 353 -14.92 -26.39 -7.09
C VAL A 353 -14.40 -25.18 -7.84
N GLN A 354 -15.33 -24.40 -8.39
CA GLN A 354 -15.03 -23.13 -9.03
C GLN A 354 -15.50 -21.98 -8.17
N PHE A 355 -14.65 -20.98 -7.98
CA PHE A 355 -14.98 -19.78 -7.22
C PHE A 355 -15.62 -18.73 -8.12
N THR A 356 -16.64 -18.08 -7.59
CA THR A 356 -17.33 -16.97 -8.24
C THR A 356 -17.76 -15.94 -7.20
N PHE A 357 -17.98 -14.71 -7.63
CA PHE A 357 -18.33 -13.61 -6.72
C PHE A 357 -19.73 -13.07 -6.99
N ASN A 358 -20.27 -12.37 -5.99
CA ASN A 358 -21.57 -11.74 -6.07
C ASN A 358 -21.54 -10.43 -6.91
N ARG A 359 -22.11 -10.50 -8.12
CA ARG A 359 -22.20 -9.36 -9.06
C ARG A 359 -23.10 -8.19 -8.61
N ILE A 360 -23.72 -8.21 -7.42
CA ILE A 360 -24.61 -7.12 -6.96
C ILE A 360 -23.89 -5.76 -6.95
N THR A 361 -22.64 -5.73 -6.51
CA THR A 361 -21.82 -4.50 -6.46
C THR A 361 -21.60 -3.94 -7.86
N MET A 362 -21.14 -4.77 -8.81
CA MET A 362 -20.95 -4.38 -10.21
C MET A 362 -22.24 -3.89 -10.87
N ARG A 363 -23.34 -4.61 -10.66
CA ARG A 363 -24.66 -4.22 -11.18
C ARG A 363 -25.14 -2.87 -10.68
N ARG A 364 -24.79 -2.48 -9.46
CA ARG A 364 -25.10 -1.15 -8.92
C ARG A 364 -24.25 -0.06 -9.58
N LEU A 365 -22.98 -0.35 -9.89
CA LEU A 365 -22.12 0.57 -10.66
C LEU A 365 -22.67 0.79 -12.07
N TYR A 366 -23.04 -0.27 -12.78
CA TYR A 366 -23.69 -0.15 -14.10
C TYR A 366 -24.99 0.68 -14.04
N GLN A 367 -25.84 0.42 -13.05
CA GLN A 367 -27.07 1.20 -12.84
C GLN A 367 -26.78 2.68 -12.56
N ALA A 368 -25.74 2.96 -11.80
CA ALA A 368 -25.36 4.33 -11.47
C ALA A 368 -24.87 5.09 -12.70
N VAL A 369 -24.07 4.44 -13.54
CA VAL A 369 -23.53 4.98 -14.79
C VAL A 369 -24.65 5.22 -15.82
N ASP A 370 -25.56 4.27 -16.01
CA ASP A 370 -26.77 4.46 -16.85
C ASP A 370 -27.61 5.66 -16.41
N ALA A 371 -27.80 5.77 -15.10
CA ALA A 371 -28.60 6.86 -14.56
C ALA A 371 -27.89 8.22 -14.65
N ALA A 372 -26.56 8.22 -14.73
CA ALA A 372 -25.74 9.43 -14.81
C ALA A 372 -25.89 10.16 -16.15
N GLU A 373 -26.24 9.47 -17.24
CA GLU A 373 -26.54 10.13 -18.53
C GLU A 373 -27.67 11.15 -18.46
N LYS A 374 -28.54 11.02 -17.44
CA LYS A 374 -29.67 11.92 -17.20
C LYS A 374 -29.28 13.16 -16.37
N LEU A 375 -28.02 13.26 -15.94
CA LEU A 375 -27.50 14.42 -15.23
C LEU A 375 -27.29 15.59 -16.19
N GLU A 376 -27.18 16.79 -15.64
CA GLU A 376 -26.91 17.97 -16.45
C GLU A 376 -25.48 17.94 -16.98
N ILE A 377 -25.27 18.45 -18.20
CA ILE A 377 -23.95 18.44 -18.86
C ILE A 377 -22.90 19.08 -17.96
N MET A 378 -23.23 20.24 -17.38
CA MET A 378 -22.32 20.98 -16.50
C MET A 378 -22.01 20.27 -15.19
N PHE A 379 -22.80 19.26 -14.83
CA PHE A 379 -22.52 18.42 -13.68
C PHE A 379 -21.37 17.45 -13.99
N LEU A 380 -21.47 16.70 -15.10
CA LEU A 380 -20.43 15.73 -15.48
C LEU A 380 -19.21 16.39 -16.13
N PHE A 381 -19.40 17.43 -16.93
CA PHE A 381 -18.37 18.11 -17.72
C PHE A 381 -18.44 19.64 -17.51
N PRO A 382 -18.03 20.14 -16.32
CA PRO A 382 -18.13 21.56 -15.99
C PRO A 382 -17.25 22.47 -16.87
N SER A 383 -16.19 21.93 -17.47
CA SER A 383 -15.29 22.63 -18.40
C SER A 383 -15.98 23.11 -19.67
N GLU A 384 -17.09 22.48 -20.07
CA GLU A 384 -17.88 22.90 -21.23
C GLU A 384 -18.81 24.10 -20.93
N SER A 385 -18.76 24.64 -19.70
CA SER A 385 -19.56 25.80 -19.29
C SER A 385 -18.85 27.12 -19.59
N TYR A 386 -19.51 27.98 -20.37
CA TYR A 386 -19.09 29.38 -20.57
C TYR A 386 -19.57 30.32 -19.45
N GLN A 387 -20.43 29.84 -18.54
CA GLN A 387 -21.04 30.68 -17.50
C GLN A 387 -20.45 30.38 -16.14
N ARG A 388 -19.71 31.35 -15.59
CA ARG A 388 -19.19 31.29 -14.23
C ARG A 388 -20.34 31.33 -13.22
N ARG A 389 -20.41 30.32 -12.35
CA ARG A 389 -21.34 30.31 -11.22
C ARG A 389 -20.91 31.35 -10.18
N MET A 390 -21.87 32.06 -9.60
CA MET A 390 -21.63 32.98 -8.48
C MET A 390 -22.45 32.54 -7.27
N ILE A 391 -21.78 32.19 -6.18
CA ILE A 391 -22.42 31.87 -4.91
C ILE A 391 -22.20 33.04 -3.94
N ARG A 392 -23.28 33.48 -3.29
CA ARG A 392 -23.21 34.43 -2.17
C ARG A 392 -23.17 33.63 -0.87
N GLY A 393 -22.04 33.69 -0.16
CA GLY A 393 -21.89 33.05 1.14
C GLY A 393 -22.92 33.54 2.15
N THR A 394 -23.42 32.63 2.99
CA THR A 394 -24.36 32.98 4.07
C THR A 394 -23.60 33.12 5.38
N ARG A 395 -23.51 34.34 5.92
CA ARG A 395 -22.85 34.59 7.22
C ARG A 395 -23.46 33.73 8.32
N LEU A 396 -22.61 33.13 9.15
CA LEU A 396 -23.02 32.22 10.22
C LEU A 396 -22.22 32.43 11.50
N VAL A 397 -22.78 31.91 12.59
CA VAL A 397 -22.06 31.69 13.86
C VAL A 397 -21.83 30.19 13.98
N PRO A 398 -20.58 29.73 14.11
CA PRO A 398 -20.28 28.31 14.21
C PRO A 398 -21.00 27.63 15.38
N ILE A 399 -21.57 26.44 15.14
CA ILE A 399 -22.30 25.65 16.15
C ILE A 399 -21.33 24.72 16.90
N SER A 400 -20.40 24.10 16.19
CA SER A 400 -19.36 23.24 16.75
C SER A 400 -17.98 23.91 16.70
N CYS A 401 -17.01 23.40 17.49
CA CYS A 401 -15.57 23.72 17.52
C CYS A 401 -15.11 24.88 16.62
N THR A 402 -14.60 25.99 17.17
CA THR A 402 -14.26 27.23 16.43
C THR A 402 -13.54 26.96 15.10
N PRO A 403 -14.28 26.91 13.96
CA PRO A 403 -13.71 26.60 12.66
C PRO A 403 -12.83 27.75 12.21
N ASN A 404 -11.77 27.44 11.48
CA ASN A 404 -10.91 28.47 10.92
C ASN A 404 -11.56 29.16 9.72
N LYS A 405 -10.88 30.18 9.17
CA LYS A 405 -11.41 31.01 8.08
C LYS A 405 -11.78 30.20 6.82
N GLU A 406 -10.97 29.22 6.43
CA GLU A 406 -11.22 28.42 5.23
C GLU A 406 -12.39 27.46 5.46
N GLN A 407 -12.46 26.84 6.63
CA GLN A 407 -13.58 25.98 7.02
C GLN A 407 -14.90 26.77 7.07
N MET A 408 -14.90 27.96 7.68
CA MET A 408 -16.07 28.86 7.68
C MET A 408 -16.49 29.22 6.25
N CYS A 409 -15.55 29.68 5.42
CA CYS A 409 -15.84 30.00 4.01
C CYS A 409 -16.49 28.82 3.30
N SER A 410 -15.97 27.60 3.48
CA SER A 410 -16.57 26.41 2.89
C SER A 410 -18.01 26.19 3.34
N VAL A 411 -18.30 26.33 4.63
CA VAL A 411 -19.66 26.16 5.16
C VAL A 411 -20.59 27.25 4.62
N GLU A 412 -20.15 28.51 4.58
CA GLU A 412 -20.93 29.63 4.04
C GLU A 412 -21.30 29.41 2.56
N MET A 413 -20.38 28.86 1.76
CA MET A 413 -20.60 28.54 0.35
C MET A 413 -21.57 27.36 0.17
N ILE A 414 -21.44 26.30 0.97
CA ILE A 414 -22.37 25.16 0.95
C ILE A 414 -23.79 25.62 1.28
N LEU A 415 -23.95 26.48 2.28
CA LEU A 415 -25.25 27.08 2.60
C LEU A 415 -25.77 27.96 1.44
N GLY A 416 -24.90 28.72 0.78
CA GLY A 416 -25.25 29.59 -0.35
C GLY A 416 -25.62 28.86 -1.65
N CYS A 417 -25.18 27.61 -1.83
CA CYS A 417 -25.41 26.80 -3.02
C CYS A 417 -26.92 26.60 -3.32
N LYS A 418 -27.26 26.61 -4.62
CA LYS A 418 -28.60 26.33 -5.14
C LYS A 418 -28.52 25.41 -6.37
N GLY A 419 -28.16 24.14 -6.15
CA GLY A 419 -27.92 23.16 -7.22
C GLY A 419 -26.70 23.46 -8.10
N GLY A 420 -26.63 22.85 -9.28
CA GLY A 420 -25.54 23.03 -10.25
C GLY A 420 -24.37 22.05 -10.08
N PRO A 421 -23.17 22.37 -10.61
CA PRO A 421 -22.00 21.50 -10.49
C PRO A 421 -21.62 21.28 -9.02
N PRO A 422 -20.97 20.15 -8.70
CA PRO A 422 -20.56 19.84 -7.34
C PRO A 422 -19.68 20.93 -6.73
N TYR A 423 -19.87 21.21 -5.44
CA TYR A 423 -18.97 22.05 -4.67
C TYR A 423 -17.90 21.18 -3.99
N VAL A 424 -16.62 21.53 -4.12
CA VAL A 424 -15.50 20.73 -3.63
C VAL A 424 -14.90 21.32 -2.37
N ILE A 425 -14.76 20.49 -1.33
CA ILE A 425 -13.86 20.77 -0.21
C ILE A 425 -12.57 20.02 -0.46
N TYR A 426 -11.55 20.76 -0.93
CA TYR A 426 -10.22 20.20 -1.09
C TYR A 426 -9.52 20.24 0.27
N GLY A 427 -9.42 19.10 0.93
CA GLY A 427 -8.76 19.02 2.22
C GLY A 427 -7.61 18.02 2.24
N PRO A 428 -6.37 18.50 2.17
CA PRO A 428 -5.16 17.77 2.51
C PRO A 428 -5.26 17.06 3.87
N PRO A 429 -4.40 16.07 4.18
CA PRO A 429 -4.51 15.29 5.40
C PRO A 429 -4.40 16.19 6.63
N GLY A 430 -5.18 15.89 7.69
CA GLY A 430 -5.14 16.64 8.96
C GLY A 430 -5.79 18.04 8.94
N THR A 431 -6.44 18.45 7.84
CA THR A 431 -7.02 19.81 7.71
C THR A 431 -8.44 19.98 8.26
N GLY A 432 -9.03 18.91 8.81
CA GLY A 432 -10.37 18.94 9.40
C GLY A 432 -11.52 18.88 8.40
N LYS A 433 -11.35 18.19 7.25
CA LYS A 433 -12.42 17.92 6.26
C LYS A 433 -13.73 17.47 6.90
N THR A 434 -13.68 16.35 7.63
CA THR A 434 -14.85 15.75 8.26
C THR A 434 -15.50 16.69 9.26
N MET A 435 -14.72 17.45 10.04
CA MET A 435 -15.27 18.47 10.96
C MET A 435 -15.97 19.62 10.20
N THR A 436 -15.44 20.01 9.04
CA THR A 436 -16.06 21.03 8.17
C THR A 436 -17.39 20.52 7.62
N LEU A 437 -17.45 19.25 7.23
CA LEU A 437 -18.70 18.61 6.80
C LEU A 437 -19.72 18.52 7.92
N VAL A 438 -19.30 18.09 9.11
CA VAL A 438 -20.15 18.02 10.31
C VAL A 438 -20.73 19.39 10.63
N GLU A 439 -19.92 20.44 10.62
CA GLU A 439 -20.40 21.82 10.83
C GLU A 439 -21.40 22.24 9.74
N ALA A 440 -21.13 21.93 8.46
CA ALA A 440 -22.07 22.23 7.38
C ALA A 440 -23.41 21.51 7.54
N ILE A 441 -23.39 20.24 7.95
CA ILE A 441 -24.59 19.43 8.23
C ILE A 441 -25.39 20.04 9.38
N LEU A 442 -24.73 20.41 10.48
CA LEU A 442 -25.38 21.04 11.65
C LEU A 442 -26.00 22.39 11.30
N GLN A 443 -25.29 23.24 10.55
CA GLN A 443 -25.80 24.53 10.11
C GLN A 443 -27.01 24.38 9.18
N LEU A 444 -26.96 23.46 8.22
CA LEU A 444 -28.08 23.14 7.35
C LEU A 444 -29.29 22.62 8.15
N TYR A 445 -29.04 21.75 9.12
CA TYR A 445 -30.08 21.19 9.98
C TYR A 445 -30.74 22.24 10.88
N ALA A 446 -29.95 23.15 11.46
CA ALA A 446 -30.42 24.22 12.35
C ALA A 446 -31.20 25.30 11.60
N THR A 447 -30.68 25.77 10.46
CA THR A 447 -31.21 26.94 9.76
C THR A 447 -32.40 26.62 8.86
N ARG A 448 -32.53 25.38 8.37
CA ARG A 448 -33.52 25.00 7.36
C ARG A 448 -34.31 23.75 7.74
N LYS A 449 -35.55 23.96 8.23
CA LYS A 449 -36.44 22.88 8.69
C LYS A 449 -36.77 21.82 7.63
N ASN A 450 -36.83 22.20 6.35
CA ASN A 450 -37.20 21.29 5.25
C ASN A 450 -36.00 20.61 4.57
N THR A 451 -34.79 20.82 5.09
CA THR A 451 -33.58 20.25 4.51
C THR A 451 -33.45 18.77 4.86
N ARG A 452 -33.19 17.98 3.82
CA ARG A 452 -32.89 16.55 3.87
C ARG A 452 -31.50 16.34 3.29
N ILE A 453 -30.64 15.67 4.05
CA ILE A 453 -29.22 15.54 3.80
C ILE A 453 -28.89 14.05 3.71
N LEU A 454 -28.30 13.65 2.58
CA LEU A 454 -27.65 12.36 2.43
C LEU A 454 -26.15 12.57 2.58
N VAL A 455 -25.52 11.83 3.48
CA VAL A 455 -24.07 11.83 3.69
C VAL A 455 -23.54 10.45 3.38
N CYS A 456 -22.58 10.36 2.48
CA CYS A 456 -21.97 9.10 2.10
C CYS A 456 -20.46 9.13 2.30
N ALA A 457 -19.87 7.99 2.66
CA ALA A 457 -18.43 7.75 2.67
C ALA A 457 -18.11 6.41 1.97
N PRO A 458 -16.90 6.19 1.44
CA PRO A 458 -16.53 4.94 0.78
C PRO A 458 -16.51 3.75 1.77
N SER A 459 -16.12 3.99 3.03
CA SER A 459 -15.99 2.95 4.06
C SER A 459 -17.00 3.08 5.20
N ASN A 460 -17.30 1.95 5.85
CA ASN A 460 -18.17 1.93 7.03
C ASN A 460 -17.58 2.74 8.20
N SER A 461 -16.26 2.66 8.42
CA SER A 461 -15.59 3.39 9.50
C SER A 461 -15.66 4.90 9.31
N ALA A 462 -15.51 5.41 8.08
CA ALA A 462 -15.67 6.83 7.78
C ALA A 462 -17.11 7.31 8.00
N ALA A 463 -18.09 6.53 7.55
CA ALA A 463 -19.51 6.84 7.77
C ALA A 463 -19.88 6.82 9.28
N ASP A 464 -19.38 5.86 10.04
CA ASP A 464 -19.61 5.76 11.49
C ASP A 464 -18.93 6.90 12.26
N HIS A 465 -17.74 7.33 11.83
CA HIS A 465 -17.04 8.47 12.41
C HIS A 465 -17.84 9.79 12.22
N ILE A 466 -18.48 9.99 11.06
CA ILE A 466 -19.37 11.13 10.83
C ILE A 466 -20.58 11.06 11.78
N LEU A 467 -21.19 9.88 11.93
CA LEU A 467 -22.30 9.67 12.87
C LEU A 467 -21.88 10.05 14.29
N GLU A 468 -20.77 9.52 14.76
CA GLU A 468 -20.22 9.79 16.10
C GLU A 468 -20.02 11.30 16.33
N LYS A 469 -19.44 12.03 15.36
CA LYS A 469 -19.23 13.48 15.48
C LYS A 469 -20.52 14.28 15.52
N LEU A 470 -21.55 13.85 14.78
CA LEU A 470 -22.86 14.48 14.80
C LEU A 470 -23.58 14.24 16.14
N LEU A 471 -23.47 13.05 16.71
CA LEU A 471 -24.05 12.71 18.02
C LEU A 471 -23.34 13.46 19.17
N ASN A 472 -22.01 13.62 19.07
CA ASN A 472 -21.19 14.28 20.10
C ASN A 472 -21.15 15.80 20.00
N ALA A 473 -21.84 16.42 19.04
CA ALA A 473 -21.85 17.87 18.86
C ALA A 473 -22.52 18.59 20.06
N LYS A 474 -21.71 19.00 21.05
CA LYS A 474 -22.14 19.76 22.24
C LYS A 474 -22.26 21.25 21.94
N ALA A 475 -23.47 21.74 21.61
CA ALA A 475 -23.99 23.08 21.95
C ALA A 475 -25.28 23.40 21.16
N GLY A 476 -26.42 23.54 21.86
CA GLY A 476 -27.62 24.25 21.38
C GLY A 476 -28.45 23.64 20.23
N THR A 477 -27.85 22.79 19.38
CA THR A 477 -28.49 22.17 18.21
C THR A 477 -28.34 20.65 18.29
N ALA A 478 -28.91 20.03 19.33
CA ALA A 478 -28.94 18.57 19.41
C ALA A 478 -29.76 18.02 18.24
N VAL A 479 -29.09 17.33 17.30
CA VAL A 479 -29.77 16.56 16.25
C VAL A 479 -30.67 15.55 16.96
N ARG A 480 -31.95 15.56 16.64
CA ARG A 480 -32.88 14.62 17.25
C ARG A 480 -32.57 13.21 16.79
N GLU A 481 -32.46 12.28 17.73
CA GLU A 481 -32.12 10.88 17.46
C GLU A 481 -33.06 10.22 16.45
N ASN A 482 -34.35 10.59 16.46
CA ASN A 482 -35.35 10.07 15.51
C ASN A 482 -35.32 10.74 14.12
N GLU A 483 -34.44 11.71 13.88
CA GLU A 483 -34.27 12.42 12.60
C GLU A 483 -32.95 12.05 11.89
N ILE A 484 -32.12 11.19 12.49
CA ILE A 484 -30.86 10.67 11.94
C ILE A 484 -30.94 9.16 11.72
N PHE A 485 -30.38 8.67 10.61
CA PHE A 485 -30.41 7.26 10.26
C PHE A 485 -29.09 6.80 9.63
N ARG A 486 -28.54 5.69 10.12
CA ARG A 486 -27.35 5.03 9.58
C ARG A 486 -27.75 3.82 8.74
N LEU A 487 -27.60 3.94 7.42
CA LEU A 487 -27.90 2.88 6.46
C LEU A 487 -26.70 1.96 6.22
N ASN A 488 -26.77 0.74 6.73
CA ASN A 488 -25.75 -0.30 6.56
C ASN A 488 -26.11 -1.30 5.45
N ALA A 489 -25.08 -1.94 4.88
CA ALA A 489 -25.26 -3.05 3.96
C ALA A 489 -25.73 -4.29 4.72
N SER A 490 -26.55 -5.14 4.09
CA SER A 490 -27.01 -6.39 4.69
C SER A 490 -25.89 -7.42 4.92
N SER A 491 -24.73 -7.23 4.29
CA SER A 491 -23.53 -8.06 4.46
C SER A 491 -22.62 -7.58 5.58
N ARG A 492 -22.90 -6.42 6.20
CA ARG A 492 -22.11 -5.93 7.32
C ARG A 492 -22.47 -6.78 8.56
N PRO A 493 -21.49 -7.43 9.21
CA PRO A 493 -21.73 -8.12 10.47
C PRO A 493 -22.32 -7.18 11.52
N TYR A 494 -23.30 -7.66 12.29
CA TYR A 494 -23.91 -6.89 13.38
C TYR A 494 -22.88 -6.50 14.45
N GLU A 495 -21.96 -7.43 14.75
CA GLU A 495 -20.88 -7.29 15.73
C GLU A 495 -19.86 -6.19 15.36
N ASP A 496 -19.75 -5.83 14.08
CA ASP A 496 -18.83 -4.78 13.59
C ASP A 496 -19.35 -3.35 13.86
N VAL A 497 -20.57 -3.20 14.40
CA VAL A 497 -21.16 -1.89 14.70
C VAL A 497 -21.00 -1.60 16.19
N ASN A 498 -20.49 -0.40 16.51
CA ASN A 498 -20.43 0.07 17.90
C ASN A 498 -21.85 -0.03 18.53
N PRO A 499 -22.01 -0.60 19.73
CA PRO A 499 -23.31 -0.73 20.39
C PRO A 499 -24.08 0.60 20.47
N ASN A 500 -23.39 1.73 20.66
CA ASN A 500 -24.00 3.05 20.72
C ASN A 500 -24.54 3.54 19.36
N HIS A 501 -24.16 2.91 18.25
CA HIS A 501 -24.61 3.26 16.90
C HIS A 501 -25.79 2.42 16.42
N ILE A 502 -26.08 1.30 17.10
CA ILE A 502 -27.14 0.35 16.72
C ILE A 502 -28.52 1.01 16.73
N ASP A 503 -28.79 1.89 17.69
CA ASP A 503 -30.07 2.61 17.82
C ASP A 503 -30.39 3.50 16.61
N PHE A 504 -29.38 3.85 15.82
CA PHE A 504 -29.52 4.64 14.59
C PHE A 504 -29.61 3.78 13.33
N CYS A 505 -29.54 2.46 13.47
CA CYS A 505 -29.61 1.49 12.37
C CYS A 505 -31.00 0.86 12.29
N PHE A 506 -31.31 0.25 11.15
CA PHE A 506 -32.52 -0.55 10.97
C PHE A 506 -32.11 -1.96 10.60
N PHE A 507 -32.53 -2.94 11.39
CA PHE A 507 -32.17 -4.34 11.24
C PHE A 507 -33.33 -5.26 11.66
N ASP A 508 -33.24 -6.51 11.24
CA ASP A 508 -34.21 -7.57 11.53
C ASP A 508 -33.45 -8.90 11.53
N ASP A 509 -33.59 -9.70 12.58
CA ASP A 509 -32.78 -10.90 12.85
C ASP A 509 -31.27 -10.66 12.62
N ASP A 510 -30.70 -9.65 13.31
CA ASP A 510 -29.30 -9.21 13.22
C ASP A 510 -28.82 -8.84 11.80
N THR A 511 -29.74 -8.69 10.84
CA THR A 511 -29.43 -8.32 9.45
C THR A 511 -29.88 -6.90 9.16
N PHE A 512 -28.95 -6.02 8.78
CA PHE A 512 -29.28 -4.64 8.42
C PHE A 512 -30.16 -4.55 7.17
N LYS A 513 -31.15 -3.65 7.21
CA LYS A 513 -32.13 -3.44 6.15
C LYS A 513 -32.38 -1.95 5.90
N CYS A 514 -32.91 -1.67 4.72
CA CYS A 514 -33.43 -0.37 4.35
C CYS A 514 -34.90 -0.29 4.82
N PRO A 515 -35.32 0.72 5.62
CA PRO A 515 -36.70 0.83 6.07
C PRO A 515 -37.66 1.19 4.92
N GLU A 516 -38.97 1.07 5.12
CA GLU A 516 -39.92 1.47 4.08
C GLU A 516 -39.97 2.98 3.84
N LEU A 517 -40.36 3.40 2.63
CA LEU A 517 -40.48 4.82 2.25
C LEU A 517 -41.31 5.69 3.22
N ARG A 518 -42.29 5.12 3.93
CA ARG A 518 -43.10 5.86 4.92
C ARG A 518 -42.29 6.25 6.16
N VAL A 519 -41.32 5.43 6.54
CA VAL A 519 -40.41 5.68 7.66
C VAL A 519 -39.34 6.68 7.22
N PHE A 520 -38.84 6.55 5.99
CA PHE A 520 -37.84 7.44 5.40
C PHE A 520 -38.18 8.93 5.47
N VAL A 521 -39.46 9.30 5.36
CA VAL A 521 -39.88 10.70 5.40
C VAL A 521 -39.50 11.38 6.72
N ARG A 522 -39.32 10.63 7.81
CA ARG A 522 -38.99 11.14 9.15
C ARG A 522 -37.53 11.54 9.30
N TYR A 523 -36.62 10.88 8.60
CA TYR A 523 -35.20 11.18 8.68
C TYR A 523 -34.87 12.42 7.87
N ARG A 524 -34.14 13.34 8.50
CA ARG A 524 -33.56 14.53 7.86
C ARG A 524 -32.10 14.34 7.52
N ILE A 525 -31.40 13.48 8.25
CA ILE A 525 -30.00 13.13 7.99
C ILE A 525 -29.91 11.63 7.79
N ILE A 526 -29.38 11.20 6.64
CA ILE A 526 -29.12 9.80 6.35
C ILE A 526 -27.63 9.65 6.09
N ILE A 527 -26.99 8.72 6.79
CA ILE A 527 -25.56 8.42 6.67
C ILE A 527 -25.42 7.00 6.11
N SER A 528 -24.73 6.86 4.98
CA SER A 528 -24.53 5.56 4.33
C SER A 528 -23.12 5.38 3.80
N THR A 529 -22.78 4.18 3.35
CA THR A 529 -21.69 4.05 2.38
C THR A 529 -22.18 4.42 0.98
N TYR A 530 -21.26 4.67 0.03
CA TYR A 530 -21.62 4.95 -1.37
C TYR A 530 -22.44 3.79 -1.93
N MET A 531 -21.94 2.56 -1.77
CA MET A 531 -22.59 1.34 -2.23
C MET A 531 -23.96 1.08 -1.58
N SER A 532 -24.12 1.37 -0.28
CA SER A 532 -25.39 1.20 0.43
C SER A 532 -26.45 2.22 0.02
N ALA A 533 -26.04 3.41 -0.45
CA ALA A 533 -26.98 4.44 -0.92
C ALA A 533 -27.87 3.96 -2.08
N SER A 534 -27.44 2.95 -2.84
CA SER A 534 -28.26 2.34 -3.90
C SER A 534 -29.58 1.75 -3.38
N LEU A 535 -29.63 1.35 -2.10
CA LEU A 535 -30.84 0.82 -1.46
C LEU A 535 -31.94 1.87 -1.34
N LEU A 536 -31.58 3.15 -1.26
CA LEU A 536 -32.55 4.25 -1.24
C LEU A 536 -33.34 4.30 -2.55
N HIS A 537 -32.65 4.19 -3.69
CA HIS A 537 -33.32 4.09 -4.97
C HIS A 537 -34.13 2.80 -5.09
N ALA A 538 -33.62 1.66 -4.61
CA ALA A 538 -34.33 0.39 -4.62
C ALA A 538 -35.68 0.44 -3.86
N GLU A 539 -35.73 1.13 -2.72
CA GLU A 539 -36.96 1.39 -1.92
C GLU A 539 -37.88 2.46 -2.54
N GLY A 540 -37.44 3.08 -3.64
CA GLY A 540 -38.19 4.05 -4.42
C GLY A 540 -38.15 5.47 -3.88
N VAL A 541 -37.06 5.87 -3.21
CA VAL A 541 -36.81 7.28 -2.89
C VAL A 541 -36.75 8.08 -4.20
N PRO A 542 -37.58 9.12 -4.38
CA PRO A 542 -37.63 9.86 -5.63
C PRO A 542 -36.45 10.84 -5.77
N ARG A 543 -36.13 11.21 -7.02
CA ARG A 543 -35.18 12.29 -7.32
C ARG A 543 -35.60 13.60 -6.64
N GLY A 544 -34.63 14.33 -6.10
CA GLY A 544 -34.90 15.59 -5.41
C GLY A 544 -35.45 15.44 -3.99
N HIS A 545 -35.58 14.21 -3.47
CA HIS A 545 -35.86 13.99 -2.05
C HIS A 545 -34.78 14.63 -1.17
N PHE A 546 -33.52 14.51 -1.58
CA PHE A 546 -32.39 15.13 -0.89
C PHE A 546 -32.15 16.53 -1.43
N SER A 547 -32.14 17.49 -0.52
CA SER A 547 -31.72 18.86 -0.81
C SER A 547 -30.20 18.97 -0.91
N HIS A 548 -29.47 18.14 -0.16
CA HIS A 548 -28.02 18.11 -0.13
C HIS A 548 -27.55 16.65 -0.17
N ILE A 549 -26.58 16.35 -1.01
CA ILE A 549 -25.85 15.08 -1.06
C ILE A 549 -24.38 15.41 -0.80
N ILE A 550 -23.85 14.92 0.31
CA ILE A 550 -22.49 15.20 0.78
C ILE A 550 -21.70 13.91 0.72
N LEU A 551 -20.58 13.93 0.01
CA LEU A 551 -19.73 12.77 -0.22
C LEU A 551 -18.37 13.03 0.43
N ASP A 552 -18.04 12.33 1.50
CA ASP A 552 -16.73 12.38 2.17
C ASP A 552 -15.76 11.37 1.57
N GLU A 553 -14.46 11.66 1.65
CA GLU A 553 -13.38 10.87 1.05
C GLU A 553 -13.59 10.54 -0.44
N ALA A 554 -14.14 11.50 -1.20
CA ALA A 554 -14.52 11.32 -2.60
C ALA A 554 -13.35 11.01 -3.56
N GLY A 555 -12.10 11.23 -3.12
CA GLY A 555 -10.91 10.82 -3.86
C GLY A 555 -10.71 9.30 -3.90
N GLN A 556 -11.25 8.55 -2.94
CA GLN A 556 -11.10 7.09 -2.83
C GLN A 556 -12.11 6.30 -3.66
N ALA A 557 -13.18 6.95 -4.13
CA ALA A 557 -14.21 6.29 -4.89
C ALA A 557 -13.94 6.45 -6.39
N SER A 558 -14.16 5.39 -7.16
CA SER A 558 -14.17 5.50 -8.61
C SER A 558 -15.32 6.40 -9.06
N GLU A 559 -15.24 6.95 -10.26
CA GLU A 559 -16.32 7.77 -10.77
C GLU A 559 -17.67 7.03 -10.86
N PRO A 560 -17.75 5.78 -11.36
CA PRO A 560 -18.97 4.98 -11.28
C PRO A 560 -19.50 4.81 -9.85
N GLU A 561 -18.63 4.63 -8.86
CA GLU A 561 -19.01 4.49 -7.47
C GLU A 561 -19.57 5.79 -6.89
N THR A 562 -18.94 6.93 -7.21
CA THR A 562 -19.40 8.27 -6.83
C THR A 562 -20.78 8.57 -7.40
N MET A 563 -21.12 8.01 -8.57
CA MET A 563 -22.45 8.18 -9.15
C MET A 563 -23.55 7.40 -8.44
N ILE A 564 -23.25 6.37 -7.64
CA ILE A 564 -24.28 5.59 -6.93
C ILE A 564 -25.18 6.48 -6.05
N PRO A 565 -24.64 7.30 -5.12
CA PRO A 565 -25.46 8.19 -4.31
C PRO A 565 -25.99 9.41 -5.08
N ILE A 566 -25.53 9.69 -6.29
CA ILE A 566 -25.90 10.90 -7.06
C ILE A 566 -26.98 10.59 -8.09
N SER A 567 -26.70 9.72 -9.06
CA SER A 567 -27.37 9.70 -10.37
C SER A 567 -28.89 9.50 -10.30
N ASN A 568 -29.36 8.62 -9.41
CA ASN A 568 -30.78 8.34 -9.22
C ASN A 568 -31.47 9.16 -8.13
N LEU A 569 -30.72 9.97 -7.38
CA LEU A 569 -31.23 10.76 -6.25
C LEU A 569 -31.16 12.27 -6.50
N TYR A 570 -30.29 12.70 -7.41
CA TYR A 570 -30.07 14.10 -7.81
C TYR A 570 -31.27 14.70 -8.56
N HIS A 571 -31.50 15.98 -8.30
CA HIS A 571 -32.37 16.87 -9.06
C HIS A 571 -31.68 18.23 -9.22
N ARG A 572 -32.11 19.08 -10.16
CA ARG A 572 -31.48 20.38 -10.48
C ARG A 572 -31.26 21.33 -9.29
N ASN A 573 -32.07 21.19 -8.24
CA ASN A 573 -32.00 22.02 -7.02
C ASN A 573 -31.22 21.34 -5.89
N THR A 574 -30.76 20.10 -6.07
CA THR A 574 -29.97 19.34 -5.09
C THR A 574 -28.54 19.84 -5.12
N VAL A 575 -28.02 20.25 -3.97
CA VAL A 575 -26.62 20.65 -3.81
C VAL A 575 -25.78 19.38 -3.60
N VAL A 576 -24.76 19.19 -4.43
CA VAL A 576 -23.79 18.10 -4.25
C VAL A 576 -22.49 18.68 -3.72
N VAL A 577 -21.94 18.07 -2.67
CA VAL A 577 -20.65 18.45 -2.07
C VAL A 577 -19.72 17.24 -2.12
N LEU A 578 -18.52 17.43 -2.67
CA LEU A 578 -17.46 16.43 -2.67
C LEU A 578 -16.36 16.90 -1.70
N ALA A 579 -16.06 16.14 -0.67
CA ALA A 579 -14.91 16.39 0.19
C ALA A 579 -13.88 15.29 -0.02
N GLY A 580 -12.62 15.68 -0.17
CA GLY A 580 -11.54 14.72 -0.36
C GLY A 580 -10.22 15.38 -0.68
N ASP A 581 -9.28 14.56 -1.10
CA ASP A 581 -7.94 14.97 -1.49
C ASP A 581 -7.51 14.23 -2.77
N PRO A 582 -7.41 14.90 -3.92
CA PRO A 582 -6.98 14.27 -5.17
C PRO A 582 -5.49 13.84 -5.15
N LYS A 583 -4.69 14.28 -4.16
CA LYS A 583 -3.27 13.91 -3.99
C LYS A 583 -3.06 12.73 -3.03
N GLN A 584 -4.13 12.17 -2.45
CA GLN A 584 -4.10 10.92 -1.67
C GLN A 584 -4.57 9.73 -2.52
N LEU A 585 -4.57 8.53 -1.93
CA LEU A 585 -4.95 7.28 -2.59
C LEU A 585 -6.31 7.36 -3.28
N GLY A 586 -6.33 6.86 -4.52
CA GLY A 586 -7.51 6.71 -5.36
C GLY A 586 -8.26 5.40 -5.11
N PRO A 587 -9.25 5.06 -5.96
CA PRO A 587 -9.93 3.77 -5.91
C PRO A 587 -9.00 2.59 -6.15
N ILE A 588 -9.31 1.46 -5.53
CA ILE A 588 -8.63 0.18 -5.76
C ILE A 588 -9.30 -0.50 -6.95
N ILE A 589 -8.55 -0.68 -8.04
CA ILE A 589 -8.99 -1.29 -9.29
C ILE A 589 -8.15 -2.54 -9.57
N ASN A 590 -8.78 -3.68 -9.83
CA ASN A 590 -8.08 -4.95 -10.03
C ASN A 590 -7.45 -5.05 -11.42
N SER A 591 -8.16 -4.60 -12.46
CA SER A 591 -7.67 -4.56 -13.83
C SER A 591 -6.70 -3.41 -14.01
N SER A 592 -5.41 -3.73 -14.15
CA SER A 592 -4.36 -2.75 -14.47
C SER A 592 -4.64 -1.99 -15.77
N GLN A 593 -5.29 -2.66 -16.74
CA GLN A 593 -5.74 -2.02 -17.97
C GLN A 593 -6.90 -1.05 -17.72
N ALA A 594 -7.94 -1.46 -16.99
CA ALA A 594 -9.06 -0.55 -16.69
C ALA A 594 -8.57 0.67 -15.87
N GLU A 595 -7.64 0.42 -14.94
CA GLU A 595 -6.97 1.46 -14.15
C GLU A 595 -6.25 2.48 -15.05
N SER A 596 -5.41 2.01 -15.98
CA SER A 596 -4.64 2.88 -16.89
C SER A 596 -5.52 3.65 -17.87
N PHE A 597 -6.65 3.09 -18.28
CA PHE A 597 -7.61 3.77 -19.14
C PHE A 597 -8.50 4.78 -18.43
N GLY A 598 -8.49 4.86 -17.09
CA GLY A 598 -9.16 5.92 -16.34
C GLY A 598 -10.09 5.47 -15.22
N LEU A 599 -10.31 4.16 -15.01
CA LEU A 599 -11.14 3.68 -13.90
C LEU A 599 -10.50 3.94 -12.54
N GLY A 600 -9.17 4.03 -12.50
CA GLY A 600 -8.37 4.40 -11.32
C GLY A 600 -8.48 5.88 -10.93
N ARG A 601 -9.16 6.69 -11.75
CA ARG A 601 -9.35 8.11 -11.52
C ARG A 601 -10.70 8.37 -10.85
N SER A 602 -10.67 9.08 -9.73
CA SER A 602 -11.90 9.50 -9.06
C SER A 602 -12.59 10.65 -9.80
N TYR A 603 -13.92 10.76 -9.62
CA TYR A 603 -14.67 11.91 -10.12
C TYR A 603 -14.14 13.23 -9.55
N LEU A 604 -13.71 13.24 -8.27
CA LEU A 604 -13.06 14.39 -7.64
C LEU A 604 -11.81 14.81 -8.41
N GLU A 605 -10.92 13.87 -8.72
CA GLU A 605 -9.68 14.14 -9.46
C GLU A 605 -9.95 14.62 -10.89
N ARG A 606 -11.01 14.12 -11.54
CA ARG A 606 -11.43 14.61 -12.86
C ARG A 606 -12.00 16.04 -12.80
N MET A 607 -12.69 16.44 -11.73
CA MET A 607 -13.14 17.84 -11.58
C MET A 607 -11.97 18.83 -11.56
N PHE A 608 -10.80 18.44 -11.04
CA PHE A 608 -9.60 19.28 -11.06
C PHE A 608 -8.95 19.46 -12.44
N GLU A 609 -9.45 18.80 -13.51
CA GLU A 609 -9.07 19.15 -14.89
C GLU A 609 -9.74 20.43 -15.38
N CYS A 610 -10.86 20.79 -14.77
CA CYS A 610 -11.57 22.01 -15.09
C CYS A 610 -10.93 23.19 -14.37
N GLU A 611 -10.67 24.27 -15.13
CA GLU A 611 -10.03 25.50 -14.64
C GLU A 611 -10.71 26.10 -13.39
N PHE A 612 -12.02 25.95 -13.26
CA PHE A 612 -12.75 26.46 -12.08
C PHE A 612 -12.28 25.79 -10.78
N TYR A 613 -11.93 24.51 -10.81
CA TYR A 613 -11.47 23.78 -9.63
C TYR A 613 -9.95 23.88 -9.47
N SER A 614 -9.17 23.78 -10.55
CA SER A 614 -7.71 23.87 -10.47
C SER A 614 -7.22 25.25 -10.04
N ASN A 615 -7.85 26.33 -10.51
CA ASN A 615 -7.50 27.71 -10.13
C ASN A 615 -8.04 28.11 -8.75
N GLY A 616 -8.73 27.21 -8.03
CA GLY A 616 -9.24 27.52 -6.70
C GLY A 616 -10.41 28.52 -6.69
N ASP A 617 -11.28 28.52 -7.70
CA ASP A 617 -12.45 29.40 -7.70
C ASP A 617 -13.34 29.08 -6.50
N LYS A 618 -13.51 30.05 -5.61
CA LYS A 618 -14.30 29.92 -4.38
C LYS A 618 -15.74 29.49 -4.63
N SER A 619 -16.31 29.74 -5.81
CA SER A 619 -17.66 29.27 -6.17
C SER A 619 -17.75 27.78 -6.46
N TYR A 620 -16.62 27.09 -6.62
CA TYR A 620 -16.53 25.68 -6.97
C TYR A 620 -15.73 24.89 -5.95
N VAL A 621 -14.69 25.47 -5.35
CA VAL A 621 -13.78 24.78 -4.44
C VAL A 621 -13.32 25.67 -3.30
N THR A 622 -13.15 25.09 -2.11
CA THR A 622 -12.35 25.69 -1.04
C THR A 622 -11.26 24.72 -0.61
N LYS A 623 -10.02 25.19 -0.64
CA LYS A 623 -8.84 24.46 -0.13
C LYS A 623 -8.65 24.75 1.35
N LEU A 624 -8.61 23.70 2.16
CA LEU A 624 -8.27 23.79 3.58
C LEU A 624 -6.75 23.70 3.72
N VAL A 625 -6.11 24.71 4.32
CA VAL A 625 -4.64 24.79 4.37
C VAL A 625 -4.04 24.53 5.76
N ARG A 626 -4.82 24.70 6.84
CA ARG A 626 -4.33 24.51 8.21
C ARG A 626 -4.37 23.04 8.62
N ASN A 627 -3.21 22.44 8.88
CA ASN A 627 -3.06 21.06 9.34
C ASN A 627 -2.97 21.01 10.87
N TYR A 628 -3.80 20.16 11.51
CA TYR A 628 -3.87 19.99 12.97
C TYR A 628 -3.40 18.60 13.43
N ARG A 629 -2.77 17.82 12.54
CA ARG A 629 -2.42 16.41 12.78
C ARG A 629 -0.93 16.21 13.02
N CYS A 630 -0.13 16.61 12.04
CA CYS A 630 1.26 16.22 11.92
C CYS A 630 2.16 17.25 12.61
N HIS A 631 3.28 16.78 13.16
CA HIS A 631 4.38 17.66 13.54
C HIS A 631 4.88 18.46 12.31
N PRO A 632 5.32 19.72 12.46
CA PRO A 632 5.82 20.53 11.34
C PRO A 632 6.85 19.81 10.46
N GLU A 633 7.83 19.16 11.08
CA GLU A 633 8.87 18.41 10.35
C GLU A 633 8.36 17.23 9.52
N ILE A 634 7.31 16.54 9.99
CA ILE A 634 6.65 15.45 9.23
C ILE A 634 5.88 16.04 8.06
N LEU A 635 5.23 17.21 8.25
CA LEU A 635 4.39 17.85 7.24
C LEU A 635 5.19 18.50 6.11
N TYR A 636 6.40 19.01 6.41
CA TYR A 636 7.20 19.80 5.47
C TYR A 636 7.38 19.13 4.11
N LEU A 637 7.85 17.87 4.09
CA LEU A 637 8.13 17.18 2.82
C LEU A 637 6.86 16.95 1.98
N PRO A 638 5.77 16.34 2.49
CA PRO A 638 4.54 16.23 1.72
C PRO A 638 3.94 17.59 1.31
N ASN A 639 4.06 18.63 2.15
CA ASN A 639 3.61 19.99 1.80
C ASN A 639 4.33 20.53 0.56
N MET A 640 5.66 20.38 0.53
CA MET A 640 6.49 20.77 -0.60
C MET A 640 6.18 19.94 -1.86
N LEU A 641 6.09 18.62 -1.74
CA LEU A 641 5.93 17.72 -2.90
C LEU A 641 4.53 17.73 -3.52
N PHE A 642 3.47 17.86 -2.72
CA PHE A 642 2.11 17.62 -3.20
C PHE A 642 1.19 18.84 -3.13
N TYR A 643 1.52 19.85 -2.32
CA TYR A 643 0.60 20.91 -1.94
C TYR A 643 1.11 22.33 -2.17
N GLY A 644 2.24 22.49 -2.88
CA GLY A 644 2.77 23.80 -3.30
C GLY A 644 3.22 24.67 -2.12
N GLN A 645 3.64 24.04 -1.01
CA GLN A 645 4.01 24.72 0.24
C GLN A 645 2.88 25.54 0.90
N GLU A 646 1.62 25.33 0.50
CA GLU A 646 0.50 26.11 1.03
C GLU A 646 0.03 25.64 2.43
N LEU A 647 0.39 24.44 2.88
CA LEU A 647 -0.08 23.91 4.17
C LEU A 647 0.61 24.59 5.36
N ILE A 648 -0.18 24.86 6.40
CA ILE A 648 0.26 25.52 7.62
C ILE A 648 0.12 24.55 8.78
N ALA A 649 1.22 24.17 9.41
CA ALA A 649 1.18 23.37 10.64
C ALA A 649 0.58 24.21 11.79
N CYS A 650 -0.51 23.74 12.36
CA CYS A 650 -1.27 24.39 13.45
C CYS A 650 -1.44 23.44 14.64
N LYS A 651 -0.68 22.34 14.69
CA LYS A 651 -0.68 21.43 15.82
C LYS A 651 0.03 22.12 16.99
N ASP A 652 -0.58 22.11 18.17
CA ASP A 652 0.13 22.58 19.37
C ASP A 652 1.32 21.64 19.65
N ASP A 653 2.52 22.21 19.72
CA ASP A 653 3.80 21.50 19.92
C ASP A 653 3.97 20.88 21.33
N SER A 654 2.88 20.66 22.06
CA SER A 654 2.92 19.95 23.33
C SER A 654 3.09 18.45 23.10
N VAL A 655 4.29 18.00 22.73
CA VAL A 655 4.62 16.57 22.76
C VAL A 655 5.69 16.29 23.83
N PRO A 656 5.31 16.19 25.12
CA PRO A 656 6.19 15.74 26.20
C PRO A 656 6.86 14.38 25.97
N PHE A 657 6.38 13.59 24.99
CA PHE A 657 6.82 12.23 24.74
C PHE A 657 8.10 12.16 23.89
N ILE A 658 8.28 12.98 22.84
CA ILE A 658 9.46 12.89 21.94
C ILE A 658 10.75 13.08 22.73
N ALA A 659 10.75 14.03 23.68
CA ALA A 659 11.89 14.26 24.57
C ALA A 659 12.32 13.03 25.40
N ARG A 660 11.38 12.09 25.64
CA ARG A 660 11.56 10.85 26.42
C ARG A 660 11.85 9.62 25.55
N VAL A 661 11.91 9.78 24.22
CA VAL A 661 12.29 8.72 23.30
C VAL A 661 13.81 8.71 23.17
N ASP A 662 14.44 7.70 23.75
CA ASP A 662 15.91 7.53 23.72
C ASP A 662 16.41 7.01 22.35
N LEU A 663 15.49 6.59 21.46
CA LEU A 663 15.80 6.06 20.12
C LEU A 663 16.20 7.14 19.12
N LEU A 664 15.77 8.40 19.31
CA LEU A 664 15.99 9.46 18.34
C LEU A 664 17.38 10.08 18.51
N PRO A 665 18.24 10.08 17.46
CA PRO A 665 19.52 10.76 17.52
C PRO A 665 19.35 12.29 17.58
N ASN A 666 18.39 12.83 16.84
CA ASN A 666 17.98 14.24 16.87
C ASN A 666 16.55 14.35 17.42
N LYS A 667 16.39 14.92 18.61
CA LYS A 667 15.09 15.05 19.29
C LYS A 667 14.21 16.15 18.70
N ASP A 668 14.78 17.11 17.99
CA ASP A 668 14.04 18.21 17.35
C ASP A 668 13.50 17.81 15.97
N PHE A 669 13.95 16.68 15.43
CA PHE A 669 13.55 16.18 14.13
C PHE A 669 12.88 14.80 14.25
N PRO A 670 11.54 14.72 14.42
CA PRO A 670 10.83 13.48 14.71
C PRO A 670 10.52 12.65 13.45
N VAL A 671 11.52 12.52 12.58
CA VAL A 671 11.52 11.63 11.42
C VAL A 671 12.84 10.87 11.44
N LEU A 672 12.78 9.55 11.56
CA LEU A 672 13.96 8.69 11.62
C LEU A 672 13.97 7.74 10.43
N PHE A 673 15.09 7.65 9.74
CA PHE A 673 15.34 6.58 8.76
C PHE A 673 16.36 5.59 9.34
N PHE A 674 16.01 4.31 9.33
CA PHE A 674 16.87 3.21 9.76
C PHE A 674 17.19 2.32 8.55
N GLY A 675 18.42 2.42 8.05
CA GLY A 675 18.94 1.65 6.92
C GLY A 675 19.21 0.20 7.29
N ILE A 676 18.54 -0.74 6.62
CA ILE A 676 18.77 -2.18 6.77
C ILE A 676 18.97 -2.84 5.41
N GLU A 677 20.09 -3.53 5.26
CA GLU A 677 20.30 -4.51 4.20
C GLU A 677 19.84 -5.89 4.66
N GLY A 678 18.63 -6.26 4.25
CA GLY A 678 18.04 -7.58 4.52
C GLY A 678 18.00 -8.47 3.29
N CYS A 679 17.25 -9.57 3.37
CA CYS A 679 17.03 -10.48 2.25
C CYS A 679 15.54 -10.59 1.91
N ASP A 680 15.23 -10.55 0.61
CA ASP A 680 13.88 -10.72 0.09
C ASP A 680 13.46 -12.19 0.14
N GLU A 681 12.34 -12.51 0.79
CA GLU A 681 11.87 -13.90 0.94
C GLU A 681 10.40 -14.11 0.58
N ARG A 682 10.09 -15.36 0.19
CA ARG A 682 8.75 -15.88 -0.12
C ARG A 682 8.54 -17.24 0.53
N GLU A 683 7.27 -17.65 0.66
CA GLU A 683 6.88 -18.87 1.38
C GLU A 683 5.73 -19.60 0.68
N GLY A 684 5.89 -20.91 0.48
CA GLY A 684 4.85 -21.79 -0.08
C GLY A 684 4.39 -21.38 -1.48
N SER A 685 3.09 -21.19 -1.70
CA SER A 685 2.54 -20.67 -2.96
C SER A 685 2.27 -19.16 -2.92
N ASN A 686 2.63 -18.45 -1.83
CA ASN A 686 2.33 -17.04 -1.69
C ASN A 686 3.34 -16.19 -2.48
N PRO A 687 2.89 -15.42 -3.49
CA PRO A 687 3.76 -14.55 -4.27
C PRO A 687 4.27 -13.32 -3.50
N SER A 688 3.69 -13.01 -2.33
CA SER A 688 4.05 -11.83 -1.54
C SER A 688 5.40 -11.98 -0.84
N TRP A 689 6.19 -10.92 -0.92
CA TRP A 689 7.50 -10.81 -0.27
C TRP A 689 7.41 -10.48 1.23
N PHE A 690 8.44 -10.86 1.98
CA PHE A 690 8.68 -10.44 3.35
C PHE A 690 10.20 -10.35 3.63
N ASN A 691 10.58 -9.59 4.65
CA ASN A 691 11.96 -9.38 5.07
C ASN A 691 12.05 -9.50 6.59
N ARG A 692 12.74 -10.56 7.05
CA ARG A 692 12.82 -10.93 8.47
C ARG A 692 13.64 -9.93 9.28
N THR A 693 14.71 -9.38 8.69
CA THR A 693 15.59 -8.42 9.34
C THR A 693 14.85 -7.12 9.62
N GLU A 694 14.15 -6.59 8.62
CA GLU A 694 13.28 -5.43 8.82
C GLU A 694 12.19 -5.72 9.86
N ALA A 695 11.52 -6.89 9.77
CA ALA A 695 10.46 -7.24 10.70
C ALA A 695 10.96 -7.34 12.15
N SER A 696 12.16 -7.90 12.35
CA SER A 696 12.78 -7.97 13.67
C SER A 696 13.10 -6.58 14.23
N LYS A 697 13.69 -5.69 13.41
CA LYS A 697 13.93 -4.29 13.81
C LYS A 697 12.64 -3.54 14.14
N VAL A 698 11.57 -3.76 13.37
CA VAL A 698 10.24 -3.19 13.68
C VAL A 698 9.77 -3.62 15.07
N VAL A 699 9.89 -4.90 15.40
CA VAL A 699 9.52 -5.43 16.72
C VAL A 699 10.42 -4.84 17.82
N GLU A 700 11.72 -4.75 17.59
CA GLU A 700 12.69 -4.15 18.52
C GLU A 700 12.34 -2.68 18.83
N VAL A 701 12.17 -1.86 17.80
CA VAL A 701 11.80 -0.44 17.92
C VAL A 701 10.46 -0.30 18.64
N THR A 702 9.48 -1.14 18.30
CA THR A 702 8.16 -1.11 18.94
C THR A 702 8.25 -1.42 20.43
N LYS A 703 9.06 -2.43 20.82
CA LYS A 703 9.32 -2.74 22.23
C LYS A 703 9.99 -1.57 22.96
N GLN A 704 10.96 -0.92 22.34
CA GLN A 704 11.63 0.24 22.96
C GLN A 704 10.66 1.41 23.18
N LEU A 705 9.76 1.67 22.23
CA LEU A 705 8.74 2.72 22.34
C LEU A 705 7.72 2.43 23.46
N THR A 706 7.42 1.16 23.73
CA THR A 706 6.52 0.76 24.81
C THR A 706 7.22 0.52 26.16
N ALA A 707 8.55 0.35 26.17
CA ALA A 707 9.36 -0.09 27.32
C ALA A 707 9.35 0.78 28.59
N LYS A 708 8.62 1.89 28.63
CA LYS A 708 8.48 2.76 29.82
C LYS A 708 7.03 3.22 30.07
N ARG A 709 6.03 2.56 29.46
CA ARG A 709 4.63 3.04 29.37
C ARG A 709 4.52 4.45 28.76
N ASN A 710 5.45 4.81 27.87
CA ASN A 710 5.44 6.10 27.18
C ASN A 710 4.30 6.19 26.16
N LEU A 711 3.93 5.06 25.56
CA LEU A 711 2.88 4.94 24.56
C LEU A 711 2.09 3.65 24.79
N SER A 712 0.79 3.69 24.47
CA SER A 712 -0.04 2.49 24.39
C SER A 712 0.15 1.79 23.04
N GLU A 713 -0.22 0.52 22.95
CA GLU A 713 -0.21 -0.23 21.68
C GLU A 713 -1.04 0.45 20.59
N GLU A 714 -2.18 1.05 20.96
CA GLU A 714 -3.08 1.73 20.05
C GLU A 714 -2.50 3.04 19.48
N ASP A 715 -1.49 3.62 20.15
CA ASP A 715 -0.80 4.83 19.70
C ASP A 715 0.18 4.55 18.55
N ILE A 716 0.51 3.27 18.29
CA ILE A 716 1.50 2.83 17.32
C ILE A 716 0.79 2.18 16.12
N GLY A 717 1.22 2.56 14.91
CA GLY A 717 0.81 1.91 13.67
C GLY A 717 2.01 1.47 12.85
N ILE A 718 1.90 0.29 12.25
CA ILE A 718 2.94 -0.28 11.39
C ILE A 718 2.38 -0.46 9.99
N ILE A 719 3.01 0.21 9.03
CA ILE A 719 2.66 0.19 7.62
C ILE A 719 3.69 -0.66 6.86
N ALA A 720 3.23 -1.66 6.12
CA ALA A 720 4.08 -2.42 5.20
C ALA A 720 3.34 -2.69 3.88
N PRO A 721 3.99 -2.53 2.71
CA PRO A 721 3.34 -2.68 1.42
C PRO A 721 3.02 -4.15 1.09
N TYR A 722 3.72 -5.12 1.68
CA TYR A 722 3.56 -6.54 1.35
C TYR A 722 2.71 -7.29 2.38
N ARG A 723 1.81 -8.14 1.89
CA ARG A 723 0.86 -8.87 2.74
C ARG A 723 1.54 -9.86 3.66
N GLN A 724 2.53 -10.59 3.15
CA GLN A 724 3.27 -11.55 3.96
C GLN A 724 4.05 -10.87 5.09
N GLN A 725 4.63 -9.69 4.85
CA GLN A 725 5.25 -8.88 5.90
C GLN A 725 4.26 -8.51 7.01
N VAL A 726 3.06 -8.05 6.64
CA VAL A 726 2.01 -7.71 7.62
C VAL A 726 1.59 -8.93 8.44
N LEU A 727 1.39 -10.09 7.82
CA LEU A 727 1.01 -11.31 8.52
C LEU A 727 2.10 -11.79 9.50
N LYS A 728 3.36 -11.78 9.07
CA LYS A 728 4.51 -12.14 9.92
C LYS A 728 4.62 -11.21 11.13
N LEU A 729 4.48 -9.90 10.92
CA LEU A 729 4.50 -8.91 11.99
C LEU A 729 3.32 -9.08 12.96
N LYS A 730 2.10 -9.27 12.47
CA LYS A 730 0.93 -9.54 13.34
C LYS A 730 1.16 -10.75 14.23
N LYS A 731 1.59 -11.87 13.63
CA LYS A 731 1.91 -13.10 14.36
C LYS A 731 3.04 -12.89 15.39
N ALA A 732 4.05 -12.10 15.03
CA ALA A 732 5.13 -11.76 15.96
C ALA A 732 4.62 -10.96 17.17
N PHE A 733 3.74 -9.96 16.96
CA PHE A 733 3.16 -9.19 18.06
C PHE A 733 2.15 -9.99 18.89
N GLU A 734 1.36 -10.88 18.28
CA GLU A 734 0.49 -11.82 18.99
C GLU A 734 1.28 -12.72 19.94
N ASN A 735 2.40 -13.30 19.47
CA ASN A 735 3.30 -14.11 20.28
C ASN A 735 3.99 -13.32 21.41
N LEU A 736 4.07 -12.01 21.27
CA LEU A 736 4.64 -11.09 22.26
C LEU A 736 3.58 -10.48 23.20
N GLU A 737 2.33 -10.95 23.11
CA GLU A 737 1.20 -10.45 23.90
C GLU A 737 0.90 -8.95 23.68
N MET A 738 1.15 -8.44 22.46
CA MET A 738 0.87 -7.06 22.05
C MET A 738 -0.15 -6.97 20.89
N PRO A 739 -1.36 -7.55 21.02
CA PRO A 739 -2.29 -7.72 19.90
C PRO A 739 -2.94 -6.41 19.41
N ASN A 740 -2.89 -5.32 20.18
CA ASN A 740 -3.59 -4.08 19.82
C ASN A 740 -2.77 -3.16 18.90
N ILE A 741 -1.53 -3.53 18.59
CA ILE A 741 -0.73 -2.80 17.60
C ILE A 741 -1.37 -2.99 16.22
N LYS A 742 -1.72 -1.87 15.58
CA LYS A 742 -2.27 -1.92 14.23
C LYS A 742 -1.14 -2.18 13.23
N VAL A 743 -1.20 -3.30 12.52
CA VAL A 743 -0.34 -3.61 11.37
C VAL A 743 -1.18 -3.76 10.10
N GLY A 744 -0.77 -3.12 8.99
CA GLY A 744 -1.55 -3.12 7.76
C GLY A 744 -0.85 -2.45 6.57
N SER A 745 -1.50 -2.48 5.40
CA SER A 745 -1.04 -1.76 4.21
C SER A 745 -1.39 -0.26 4.29
N VAL A 746 -0.86 0.54 3.36
CA VAL A 746 -1.17 1.99 3.29
C VAL A 746 -2.67 2.22 3.12
N GLU A 747 -3.34 1.42 2.29
CA GLU A 747 -4.79 1.46 2.05
C GLU A 747 -5.58 1.24 3.34
N GLN A 748 -5.16 0.28 4.18
CA GLN A 748 -5.81 0.00 5.45
C GLN A 748 -5.64 1.12 6.50
N PHE A 749 -4.61 1.94 6.35
CA PHE A 749 -4.34 3.11 7.19
C PHE A 749 -4.97 4.41 6.67
N GLN A 750 -5.58 4.38 5.49
CA GLN A 750 -6.24 5.56 4.95
C GLN A 750 -7.41 5.98 5.86
N GLY A 751 -7.52 7.30 6.10
CA GLY A 751 -8.47 7.86 7.08
C GLY A 751 -8.11 7.65 8.56
N GLN A 752 -7.14 6.78 8.87
CA GLN A 752 -6.64 6.57 10.23
C GLN A 752 -5.39 7.42 10.50
N GLU A 753 -5.02 7.51 11.77
CA GLU A 753 -3.85 8.26 12.27
C GLU A 753 -3.35 7.63 13.57
N ARG A 754 -2.06 7.77 13.86
CA ARG A 754 -1.40 7.22 15.05
C ARG A 754 -0.37 8.21 15.60
N GLN A 755 -0.03 8.13 16.88
CA GLN A 755 1.03 8.97 17.45
C GLN A 755 2.36 8.66 16.78
N VAL A 756 2.66 7.36 16.63
CA VAL A 756 3.85 6.87 15.94
C VAL A 756 3.45 6.00 14.76
N ILE A 757 4.10 6.23 13.62
CA ILE A 757 4.02 5.33 12.46
C ILE A 757 5.40 4.78 12.17
N ILE A 758 5.47 3.45 12.03
CA ILE A 758 6.65 2.73 11.56
C ILE A 758 6.34 2.19 10.17
N ILE A 759 7.19 2.50 9.19
CA ILE A 759 7.06 2.01 7.82
C ILE A 759 8.17 0.97 7.58
N SER A 760 7.80 -0.25 7.19
CA SER A 760 8.74 -1.28 6.69
C SER A 760 8.65 -1.35 5.17
N THR A 761 9.78 -1.18 4.48
CA THR A 761 9.82 -1.14 3.00
C THR A 761 9.91 -2.50 2.35
N VAL A 762 10.40 -3.50 3.10
CA VAL A 762 10.58 -4.91 2.77
C VAL A 762 11.66 -5.19 1.74
N ARG A 763 11.64 -4.53 0.58
CA ARG A 763 12.51 -4.86 -0.56
C ARG A 763 13.96 -4.49 -0.31
N SER A 764 14.86 -5.43 -0.59
CA SER A 764 16.31 -5.32 -0.41
C SER A 764 17.12 -5.76 -1.65
N THR A 765 16.49 -6.28 -2.70
CA THR A 765 17.17 -6.70 -3.95
C THR A 765 16.80 -5.78 -5.14
N ILE A 766 17.80 -5.33 -5.90
CA ILE A 766 17.63 -4.62 -7.19
C ILE A 766 17.64 -5.70 -8.28
N LYS A 767 16.75 -5.63 -9.28
CA LYS A 767 17.00 -6.28 -10.57
C LYS A 767 17.42 -5.19 -11.55
N HIS A 768 18.51 -5.41 -12.30
CA HIS A 768 19.21 -4.34 -13.02
C HIS A 768 18.55 -3.83 -14.32
N ASP A 769 17.43 -4.38 -14.75
CA ASP A 769 16.75 -3.90 -15.96
C ASP A 769 16.11 -2.52 -15.75
N GLU A 770 16.23 -1.62 -16.73
CA GLU A 770 15.61 -0.27 -16.64
C GLU A 770 14.09 -0.34 -16.47
N PHE A 771 13.48 -1.41 -16.99
CA PHE A 771 12.09 -1.74 -16.76
C PHE A 771 11.86 -2.12 -15.28
N ASP A 772 12.69 -3.02 -14.73
CA ASP A 772 12.62 -3.49 -13.34
C ASP A 772 12.91 -2.42 -12.28
N ARG A 773 13.66 -1.35 -12.59
CA ARG A 773 13.85 -0.21 -11.65
C ARG A 773 12.53 0.39 -11.19
N ARG A 774 11.51 0.41 -12.06
CA ARG A 774 10.16 0.91 -11.73
C ARG A 774 9.31 -0.12 -10.98
N TYR A 775 9.55 -1.42 -11.22
CA TYR A 775 8.77 -2.53 -10.64
C TYR A 775 9.37 -3.11 -9.34
N CYS A 776 10.67 -2.94 -9.07
CA CYS A 776 11.33 -3.44 -7.86
C CYS A 776 10.78 -2.77 -6.59
N LEU A 777 10.60 -1.45 -6.63
CA LEU A 777 9.89 -0.70 -5.59
C LEU A 777 8.38 -0.96 -5.63
N GLY A 778 7.85 -1.33 -6.80
CA GLY A 778 6.45 -1.66 -7.02
C GLY A 778 5.53 -0.62 -6.40
N PHE A 779 4.82 -1.03 -5.35
CA PHE A 779 3.86 -0.23 -4.60
C PHE A 779 4.45 1.03 -3.95
N LEU A 780 5.76 1.03 -3.63
CA LEU A 780 6.45 2.17 -3.02
C LEU A 780 6.69 3.34 -3.98
N SER A 781 6.67 3.09 -5.30
CA SER A 781 6.85 4.13 -6.33
C SER A 781 5.62 5.02 -6.56
N ASN A 782 4.49 4.69 -5.93
CA ASN A 782 3.26 5.46 -6.10
C ASN A 782 3.30 6.72 -5.20
N PRO A 783 3.28 7.94 -5.78
CA PRO A 783 3.38 9.18 -5.01
C PRO A 783 2.21 9.40 -4.03
N LYS A 784 1.00 8.95 -4.39
CA LYS A 784 -0.18 9.02 -3.52
C LYS A 784 -0.02 8.10 -2.30
N ARG A 785 0.56 6.91 -2.46
CA ARG A 785 0.89 6.01 -1.33
C ARG A 785 1.93 6.60 -0.41
N PHE A 786 3.00 7.16 -0.97
CA PHE A 786 4.02 7.87 -0.19
C PHE A 786 3.39 8.97 0.66
N ASN A 787 2.59 9.85 0.04
CA ASN A 787 1.91 10.95 0.72
C ASN A 787 0.99 10.44 1.85
N VAL A 788 0.17 9.40 1.60
CA VAL A 788 -0.69 8.83 2.64
C VAL A 788 0.14 8.27 3.79
N ALA A 789 1.15 7.44 3.49
CA ALA A 789 1.93 6.70 4.49
C ALA A 789 2.63 7.64 5.49
N ILE A 790 3.32 8.68 5.00
CA ILE A 790 4.05 9.60 5.87
C ILE A 790 3.11 10.54 6.66
N THR A 791 1.95 10.89 6.10
CA THR A 791 0.96 11.78 6.75
C THR A 791 0.02 11.07 7.74
N ARG A 792 0.27 9.78 8.03
CA ARG A 792 -0.44 9.04 9.09
C ARG A 792 0.12 9.33 10.49
N ALA A 793 1.39 9.74 10.57
CA ALA A 793 2.08 10.02 11.81
C ALA A 793 1.65 11.37 12.38
N LYS A 794 1.24 11.40 13.66
CA LYS A 794 0.99 12.66 14.37
C LYS A 794 2.27 13.23 14.93
N ALA A 795 3.10 12.42 15.58
CA ALA A 795 4.20 12.89 16.40
C ALA A 795 5.56 12.34 15.97
N LEU A 796 5.66 11.07 15.57
CA LEU A 796 6.93 10.46 15.14
C LEU A 796 6.72 9.53 13.94
N LEU A 797 7.58 9.69 12.93
CA LEU A 797 7.66 8.81 11.77
C LEU A 797 8.99 8.05 11.79
N ILE A 798 8.95 6.72 11.71
CA ILE A 798 10.14 5.88 11.59
C ILE A 798 10.02 5.08 10.29
N VAL A 799 11.06 5.13 9.46
CA VAL A 799 11.17 4.33 8.24
C VAL A 799 12.28 3.31 8.45
N ILE A 800 11.97 2.03 8.25
CA ILE A 800 12.90 0.91 8.32
C ILE A 800 12.96 0.29 6.92
N GLY A 801 14.14 0.28 6.31
CA GLY A 801 14.24 -0.16 4.93
C GLY A 801 15.64 -0.12 4.34
N ASN A 802 15.80 -0.72 3.17
CA ASN A 802 17.08 -0.69 2.45
C ASN A 802 17.28 0.65 1.72
N PRO A 803 18.27 1.47 2.12
CA PRO A 803 18.48 2.80 1.56
C PRO A 803 18.93 2.78 0.09
N HIS A 804 19.60 1.72 -0.35
CA HIS A 804 20.08 1.55 -1.73
C HIS A 804 18.94 1.26 -2.72
N ILE A 805 17.85 0.63 -2.24
CA ILE A 805 16.64 0.37 -3.03
C ILE A 805 15.72 1.59 -3.01
N ILE A 806 15.46 2.12 -1.81
CA ILE A 806 14.44 3.16 -1.63
C ILE A 806 14.82 4.50 -2.28
N SER A 807 16.12 4.80 -2.36
CA SER A 807 16.65 6.02 -2.99
C SER A 807 16.39 6.09 -4.50
N LYS A 808 15.94 4.99 -5.12
CA LYS A 808 15.56 4.98 -6.54
C LYS A 808 14.21 5.65 -6.81
N ASP A 809 13.34 5.77 -5.80
CA ASP A 809 12.13 6.60 -5.93
C ASP A 809 12.43 8.06 -5.53
N PRO A 810 12.05 9.06 -6.35
CA PRO A 810 12.35 10.45 -6.07
C PRO A 810 11.80 10.99 -4.73
N ASN A 811 10.62 10.54 -4.30
CA ASN A 811 9.99 11.04 -3.07
C ASN A 811 10.67 10.44 -1.83
N TRP A 812 10.94 9.13 -1.87
CA TRP A 812 11.68 8.44 -0.82
C TRP A 812 13.14 8.90 -0.74
N ASN A 813 13.79 9.16 -1.88
CA ASN A 813 15.14 9.71 -1.93
C ASN A 813 15.23 11.06 -1.19
N ARG A 814 14.28 11.97 -1.44
CA ARG A 814 14.20 13.25 -0.73
C ARG A 814 13.96 13.07 0.78
N LEU A 815 13.15 12.08 1.20
CA LEU A 815 12.95 11.77 2.62
C LEU A 815 14.23 11.23 3.27
N LEU A 816 14.91 10.29 2.61
CA LEU A 816 16.14 9.67 3.07
C LEU A 816 17.24 10.71 3.28
N TRP A 817 17.51 11.54 2.27
CA TRP A 817 18.55 12.58 2.39
C TRP A 817 18.17 13.67 3.37
N ARG A 818 16.89 14.01 3.51
CA ARG A 818 16.45 14.93 4.55
C ARG A 818 16.71 14.38 5.96
N CYS A 819 16.50 13.08 6.18
CA CYS A 819 16.88 12.43 7.44
C CYS A 819 18.40 12.48 7.66
N ALA A 820 19.21 12.18 6.64
CA ALA A 820 20.67 12.25 6.73
C ALA A 820 21.19 13.67 7.02
N ASP A 821 20.71 14.67 6.26
CA ASP A 821 21.09 16.08 6.40
C ASP A 821 20.70 16.65 7.78
N ASN A 822 19.68 16.09 8.45
CA ASN A 822 19.25 16.47 9.80
C ASN A 822 19.81 15.57 10.91
N SER A 823 20.84 14.75 10.62
CA SER A 823 21.46 13.81 11.57
C SER A 823 20.45 12.85 12.22
N SER A 824 19.44 12.43 11.44
CA SER A 824 18.37 11.50 11.85
C SER A 824 18.31 10.26 10.96
N TYR A 825 19.49 9.70 10.69
CA TYR A 825 19.70 8.47 9.95
C TYR A 825 20.54 7.51 10.80
N LEU A 826 20.15 6.24 10.87
CA LEU A 826 20.86 5.16 11.56
C LEU A 826 20.92 3.90 10.68
N GLY A 827 21.77 2.94 11.02
CA GLY A 827 21.87 1.65 10.33
C GLY A 827 23.02 1.58 9.33
N CYS A 828 22.84 0.84 8.23
CA CYS A 828 23.86 0.66 7.19
C CYS A 828 24.24 1.98 6.49
N ASN A 829 25.36 2.01 5.77
CA ASN A 829 25.77 3.21 5.04
C ASN A 829 24.71 3.61 3.98
N PRO A 830 24.42 4.90 3.80
CA PRO A 830 23.55 5.36 2.72
C PRO A 830 24.24 5.17 1.35
N PRO A 831 23.48 5.10 0.24
CA PRO A 831 24.04 5.12 -1.11
C PRO A 831 24.79 6.43 -1.39
N GLU A 832 25.68 6.41 -2.40
CA GLU A 832 26.25 7.64 -2.95
C GLU A 832 25.15 8.62 -3.37
N ARG A 833 25.31 9.89 -2.98
CA ARG A 833 24.36 10.95 -3.32
C ARG A 833 24.51 11.28 -4.80
N GLN A 834 23.60 10.77 -5.61
CA GLN A 834 23.49 11.17 -7.01
C GLN A 834 22.85 12.56 -7.07
N GLU A 835 23.53 13.53 -7.66
CA GLU A 835 22.94 14.80 -8.12
C GLU A 835 21.99 14.46 -9.27
N LEU A 836 20.79 14.04 -8.93
CA LEU A 836 19.70 14.02 -9.88
C LEU A 836 19.31 15.48 -10.09
N ASP A 837 19.48 16.00 -11.31
CA ASP A 837 18.99 17.31 -11.75
C ASP A 837 17.47 17.34 -11.56
N TYR A 838 17.05 17.64 -10.34
CA TYR A 838 15.67 17.95 -10.04
C TYR A 838 15.52 19.44 -10.28
N GLU A 839 14.63 19.84 -11.18
CA GLU A 839 14.15 21.22 -11.23
C GLU A 839 13.64 21.57 -9.82
N ASP A 840 14.45 22.30 -9.06
CA ASP A 840 14.08 22.80 -7.76
C ASP A 840 13.15 23.99 -8.01
N PRO A 841 11.89 23.98 -7.53
CA PRO A 841 11.01 25.14 -7.67
C PRO A 841 11.55 26.40 -6.98
N GLN A 842 12.67 26.29 -6.27
CA GLN A 842 13.29 27.32 -5.45
C GLN A 842 14.26 28.23 -6.21
N GLU A 843 14.80 27.82 -7.38
CA GLU A 843 15.78 28.65 -8.11
C GLU A 843 15.17 29.81 -8.92
N ASP A 844 13.89 29.74 -9.30
CA ASP A 844 13.22 30.82 -10.05
C ASP A 844 12.85 32.04 -9.19
N LEU A 845 12.91 31.94 -7.86
CA LEU A 845 12.53 33.03 -6.94
C LEU A 845 13.70 33.86 -6.42
N LEU A 846 14.94 33.34 -6.51
CA LEU A 846 16.13 34.04 -6.00
C LEU A 846 16.87 34.85 -7.08
N ASN A 847 16.59 34.62 -8.36
CA ASN A 847 17.25 35.30 -9.47
C ASN A 847 16.52 36.54 -10.03
N ASN A 848 15.44 37.01 -9.38
CA ASN A 848 14.66 38.15 -9.88
C ASN A 848 14.51 39.33 -8.90
N GLU A 849 15.31 39.39 -7.84
CA GLU A 849 15.43 40.60 -7.01
C GLU A 849 16.58 41.49 -7.51
N GLY A 850 16.30 42.22 -8.60
CA GLY A 850 17.30 43.08 -9.22
C GLY A 850 16.75 44.06 -10.25
N ASN A 851 15.62 44.74 -9.98
CA ASN A 851 15.44 46.12 -10.43
C ASN A 851 14.22 46.82 -9.82
N THR A 852 14.45 48.06 -9.43
CA THR A 852 13.63 48.92 -8.57
C THR A 852 12.63 49.77 -9.37
N TRP A 853 11.35 49.75 -8.95
CA TRP A 853 10.30 50.79 -8.98
C TRP A 853 10.31 51.92 -10.05
N CYS A 854 9.21 52.06 -10.82
CA CYS A 854 8.37 53.28 -10.92
C CYS A 854 7.13 53.13 -11.85
N SER A 855 5.98 53.55 -11.32
CA SER A 855 4.73 54.10 -11.88
C SER A 855 4.32 53.97 -13.36
N GLY A 856 3.05 53.54 -13.56
CA GLY A 856 2.08 54.27 -14.41
C GLY A 856 1.70 53.68 -15.78
N ASP A 857 0.39 53.46 -15.94
CA ASP A 857 -0.44 53.49 -17.16
C ASP A 857 -0.46 52.34 -18.20
N ASP A 858 -1.71 51.91 -18.44
CA ASP A 858 -2.37 51.40 -19.66
C ASP A 858 -1.62 50.62 -20.75
N GLY A 859 -2.08 49.39 -20.94
CA GLY A 859 -2.51 48.90 -22.27
C GLY A 859 -1.51 48.08 -23.10
N TRP A 860 -2.06 47.00 -23.69
CA TRP A 860 -1.59 46.21 -24.83
C TRP A 860 -0.77 44.93 -24.58
N ALA A 861 -1.53 43.83 -24.54
CA ALA A 861 -1.55 42.73 -25.52
C ALA A 861 -0.29 41.86 -25.78
N ARG A 862 -0.55 40.54 -25.69
CA ARG A 862 -0.13 39.44 -26.59
C ARG A 862 1.36 39.30 -26.91
N ASP A 863 1.98 38.27 -26.34
CA ASP A 863 2.40 37.03 -27.04
C ASP A 863 3.57 36.37 -26.29
N SER A 864 3.40 35.11 -25.89
CA SER A 864 4.44 34.05 -25.94
C SER A 864 4.03 32.79 -25.15
N TRP A 865 3.16 31.96 -25.73
CA TRP A 865 3.20 30.49 -25.61
C TRP A 865 2.61 29.90 -26.89
N GLN A 866 3.33 30.06 -28.00
CA GLN A 866 3.19 29.16 -29.14
C GLN A 866 4.33 28.15 -29.04
N ARG A 867 4.03 26.94 -28.55
CA ARG A 867 4.75 25.75 -28.99
C ARG A 867 3.87 25.09 -30.04
N GLU A 868 4.48 24.89 -31.19
CA GLU A 868 3.86 24.49 -32.44
C GLU A 868 3.18 23.12 -32.34
N VAL A 869 1.95 23.08 -32.83
CA VAL A 869 1.21 21.86 -33.17
C VAL A 869 1.70 21.41 -34.56
N PRO A 870 2.21 20.19 -34.76
CA PRO A 870 2.52 19.73 -36.11
C PRO A 870 1.22 19.43 -36.87
N GLN A 871 0.98 20.13 -37.98
CA GLN A 871 -0.05 19.79 -38.98
C GLN A 871 0.47 18.75 -40.00
N PRO A 872 -0.42 17.99 -40.66
CA PRO A 872 -0.10 16.71 -41.28
C PRO A 872 0.55 16.85 -42.66
N VAL A 873 1.59 16.05 -42.91
CA VAL A 873 2.16 15.85 -44.25
C VAL A 873 1.49 14.63 -44.88
N MET A 874 0.88 14.82 -46.05
CA MET A 874 0.40 13.74 -46.91
C MET A 874 1.54 13.10 -47.70
N GLU A 875 1.41 11.78 -47.87
CA GLU A 875 2.08 10.88 -48.83
C GLU A 875 3.57 10.56 -48.63
N GLY A 876 3.82 9.37 -48.09
CA GLY A 876 5.11 8.68 -48.12
C GLY A 876 5.06 7.38 -47.33
N SER A 877 4.90 6.25 -48.03
CA SER A 877 4.79 4.91 -47.47
C SER A 877 5.97 4.53 -46.55
N TRP A 878 5.73 4.47 -45.24
CA TRP A 878 6.59 3.75 -44.30
C TRP A 878 5.71 3.07 -43.26
N GLN A 879 5.67 1.74 -43.32
CA GLN A 879 5.09 0.88 -42.29
C GLN A 879 5.81 1.18 -40.97
N THR A 880 5.11 1.83 -40.04
CA THR A 880 5.53 1.93 -38.64
C THR A 880 4.72 0.90 -37.88
N GLU A 881 5.36 -0.23 -37.58
CA GLU A 881 4.86 -1.17 -36.58
C GLU A 881 4.74 -0.42 -35.24
N ALA A 882 3.51 -0.33 -34.72
CA ALA A 882 3.31 0.08 -33.34
C ALA A 882 4.09 -0.89 -32.43
N PRO A 883 4.77 -0.40 -31.37
CA PRO A 883 5.48 -1.28 -30.45
C PRO A 883 4.48 -2.30 -29.89
N GLN A 884 4.77 -3.58 -30.08
CA GLN A 884 4.01 -4.66 -29.46
C GLN A 884 4.06 -4.46 -27.93
N PRO A 885 2.92 -4.53 -27.22
CA PRO A 885 2.95 -4.59 -25.77
C PRO A 885 3.56 -5.95 -25.39
N VAL A 886 4.78 -5.93 -24.85
CA VAL A 886 5.37 -7.10 -24.20
C VAL A 886 4.54 -7.39 -22.95
N VAL A 887 3.89 -8.55 -22.97
CA VAL A 887 3.15 -9.09 -21.83
C VAL A 887 4.18 -9.67 -20.87
N ASP A 888 4.52 -8.94 -19.80
CA ASP A 888 5.31 -9.51 -18.71
C ASP A 888 4.41 -9.97 -17.57
N ASP A 889 4.52 -11.28 -17.30
CA ASP A 889 3.82 -11.99 -16.23
C ASP A 889 4.12 -11.38 -14.85
N GLU A 890 5.24 -10.67 -14.63
CA GLU A 890 5.68 -10.23 -13.28
C GLU A 890 4.80 -9.12 -12.64
N ALA A 891 4.06 -8.33 -13.43
CA ALA A 891 3.20 -7.27 -12.90
C ALA A 891 2.01 -7.81 -12.07
N GLU A 892 1.48 -9.00 -12.42
CA GLU A 892 0.36 -9.66 -11.73
C GLU A 892 0.71 -10.21 -10.32
N TRP A 893 1.99 -10.37 -9.98
CA TRP A 893 2.41 -11.06 -8.74
C TRP A 893 2.45 -10.13 -7.53
N SER A 894 2.28 -8.83 -7.79
CA SER A 894 2.40 -7.76 -6.82
C SER A 894 1.04 -7.35 -6.20
N ASP A 895 -0.08 -7.85 -6.74
CA ASP A 895 -1.47 -7.52 -6.39
C ASP A 895 -1.98 -8.11 -5.07
N GLY A 896 -1.08 -8.37 -4.12
CA GLY A 896 -1.39 -9.18 -2.95
C GLY A 896 -2.45 -8.65 -1.99
N TRP A 897 -2.92 -7.42 -2.19
CA TRP A 897 -3.88 -6.69 -1.37
C TRP A 897 -5.12 -6.19 -2.13
N LYS A 898 -5.17 -6.34 -3.46
CA LYS A 898 -6.33 -5.95 -4.26
C LYS A 898 -7.47 -6.94 -4.05
#